data_AF-A0A9N9LLA5-F1
#
_entry.id   AF-A0A9N9LLA5-F1
#
_cell.length_a   1.000
_cell.length_b   1.000
_cell.length_c   1.000
_cell.angle_alpha   90.00
_cell.angle_beta   90.00
_cell.angle_gamma   90.00
#
_symmetry.space_group_name_H-M   'P 1'
#
loop_
_entity.id
_entity.type
_entity.pdbx_description
1 polymer ?
#
loop_
_entity_poly.entity_id
_entity_poly.type
_entity_poly.pdbx_seq_one_letter_code
_entity_poly.pdbx_strand_id
1 'polypeptide(L)'
;MPSDEKPYKYEPLPIPTYEEAVGSSSRASTASNNEANEAAVPAEREGLLSAGDDGRIPEPTRRQGYRPPASVEDYRESMDQQHDTFLNQDAEPRDSDSDDEEARVRREMDELDMEDEPRNSAQSAWGKRISSLSQSLHLPFRWRWKWRINLHVPEGMRERIRWPTIDANFCIILGRMFALLLVMGIVYLLFVSDIFTNAAQRMAGQMFDPESVRVHVQRVASATRIEEHMKVITKNDHLAGTEGDYVLAEYVEAAFAHAGLEEVRKDQFGVYLNFPKVGGRKVEILGKDGAVTWSAKIDEDPIYTDPPKQQTPVFHGHSKSGDVKGPIIYANYGSREDYKRLYDSGIETKGAIALVRYYGSQGDRALKVKAAEDVGFIGCIIYSDPGDDGFVKGEVAPKGRFMPEFGVQRGAVSLMSWVVGDALTPGWASVEGAARIPKENNPGLVNIPSVPLSWGDAKFLLQALKGVGQAAPEEWKGGIPDAEYWIGDKSGPVVHLVNDQDEVEEQPIWNVMGKITGVEQKEKAVIVGNHRDAWVYGATDPGSGTAVMLEVVSIFGDLVSKGWRPLRSIEFASWDGEEYNLIGSTEYVEGDMERLRQDGFAYLNVDVAVGGTDFRAAGSPVFKKSLLRVLNRVTDPLKNATLRELWDKRESMLMGLGAGSDYVAFQDMAGTSSLDFGFEGPKFPYHSAFDNFEWMSEIGDPGFTYHQMLAQVWALLILEYADRLVMPFDIAAYSASLIAWAQDLQNYVENKGSNSEGNPWSIEPLREAVLQFAVDARQFEKWEDEWDAIVLGGGGFESSILSAHRQSHNTRMANFETHLLDLEEGGGIPNRTQFKHVVFGPQLYSGYETSFFPFIRDAIEARDWELAQKQVVKTADIIKRASRKLVGN
;
A
#
# COMPACT_ATOMS: atom_id res chain seq x y z
N MET A 1 -1.40 42.93 -5.61
CA MET A 1 -1.64 43.49 -6.96
C MET A 1 -0.67 44.64 -7.22
N PRO A 2 0.07 44.66 -8.34
CA PRO A 2 0.28 43.60 -9.33
C PRO A 2 1.62 42.84 -9.04
N SER A 3 2.01 41.77 -9.74
CA SER A 3 1.56 41.23 -11.03
C SER A 3 1.63 39.70 -11.11
N ASP A 4 0.55 39.10 -11.62
CA ASP A 4 0.51 37.97 -12.55
C ASP A 4 1.68 36.96 -12.60
N GLU A 5 1.66 35.98 -11.69
CA GLU A 5 2.14 34.63 -11.99
C GLU A 5 0.96 33.66 -11.86
N LYS A 6 0.78 32.79 -12.85
CA LYS A 6 -0.37 31.87 -12.94
C LYS A 6 -0.02 30.58 -12.18
N PRO A 7 -0.64 30.28 -11.04
CA PRO A 7 -0.49 28.95 -10.46
C PRO A 7 -1.17 27.93 -11.38
N TYR A 8 -0.47 26.81 -11.61
CA TYR A 8 -0.97 25.55 -12.15
C TYR A 8 -2.16 25.65 -13.11
N LYS A 9 -1.92 26.19 -14.31
CA LYS A 9 -2.85 25.97 -15.42
C LYS A 9 -2.78 24.51 -15.85
N TYR A 10 -3.70 23.70 -15.33
CA TYR A 10 -4.18 22.53 -16.07
C TYR A 10 -4.62 23.04 -17.46
N GLU A 11 -3.91 22.65 -18.50
CA GLU A 11 -4.43 22.87 -19.86
C GLU A 11 -5.58 21.88 -20.05
N PRO A 12 -6.80 22.36 -20.38
CA PRO A 12 -7.92 21.46 -20.59
C PRO A 12 -7.55 20.54 -21.75
N LEU A 13 -7.72 19.22 -21.54
CA LEU A 13 -7.50 18.22 -22.58
C LEU A 13 -8.26 18.67 -23.84
N PRO A 14 -7.58 18.77 -25.01
CA PRO A 14 -8.28 19.11 -26.23
C PRO A 14 -9.36 18.05 -26.43
N ILE A 15 -10.62 18.48 -26.62
CA ILE A 15 -11.73 17.57 -26.90
C ILE A 15 -11.30 16.71 -28.08
N PRO A 16 -11.13 15.38 -27.91
CA PRO A 16 -10.71 14.54 -29.01
C PRO A 16 -11.70 14.72 -30.15
N THR A 17 -11.21 14.95 -31.37
CA THR A 17 -12.07 14.77 -32.53
C THR A 17 -12.63 13.35 -32.49
N TYR A 18 -13.81 13.15 -33.08
CA TYR A 18 -14.44 11.83 -33.06
C TYR A 18 -13.47 10.72 -33.56
N GLU A 19 -12.63 11.05 -34.55
CA GLU A 19 -11.59 10.16 -35.09
C GLU A 19 -10.43 9.89 -34.10
N GLU A 20 -10.10 10.82 -33.21
CA GLU A 20 -9.11 10.65 -32.13
C GLU A 20 -9.70 9.87 -30.93
N ALA A 21 -10.98 10.09 -30.61
CA ALA A 21 -11.68 9.31 -29.57
C ALA A 21 -11.65 7.81 -29.90
N VAL A 22 -11.98 7.45 -31.15
CA VAL A 22 -11.89 6.07 -31.70
C VAL A 22 -10.50 5.73 -32.27
N GLY A 23 -9.51 6.58 -32.01
CA GLY A 23 -8.26 6.73 -32.78
C GLY A 23 -7.09 5.82 -32.43
N SER A 24 -7.31 4.53 -32.14
CA SER A 24 -6.23 3.54 -32.02
C SER A 24 -6.53 2.27 -32.84
N SER A 25 -5.50 1.64 -33.39
CA SER A 25 -5.58 0.46 -34.27
C SER A 25 -4.25 -0.32 -34.15
N SER A 26 -4.12 -1.63 -34.37
CA SER A 26 -4.99 -2.62 -35.04
C SER A 26 -4.51 -4.05 -34.71
N ARG A 27 -5.39 -5.05 -34.87
CA ARG A 27 -5.20 -6.50 -34.68
C ARG A 27 -5.22 -7.01 -33.23
N ALA A 28 -5.99 -8.10 -33.07
CA ALA A 28 -6.36 -8.72 -31.80
C ALA A 28 -5.18 -9.34 -31.04
N SER A 29 -5.16 -9.12 -29.72
CA SER A 29 -4.53 -10.00 -28.75
C SER A 29 -5.46 -11.19 -28.46
N THR A 30 -5.07 -12.39 -28.88
CA THR A 30 -5.74 -13.63 -28.44
C THR A 30 -5.44 -13.89 -26.98
N ALA A 31 -6.48 -14.10 -26.17
CA ALA A 31 -6.35 -14.43 -24.75
C ALA A 31 -5.52 -15.70 -24.52
N SER A 32 -4.62 -15.63 -23.55
CA SER A 32 -3.83 -16.76 -23.07
C SER A 32 -4.62 -17.59 -22.04
N ASN A 33 -5.46 -18.52 -22.51
CA ASN A 33 -6.03 -19.54 -21.63
C ASN A 33 -5.04 -20.69 -21.48
N ASN A 34 -4.55 -20.91 -20.26
CA ASN A 34 -3.85 -22.12 -19.87
C ASN A 34 -4.86 -23.21 -19.47
N GLU A 35 -5.13 -24.15 -20.37
CA GLU A 35 -5.64 -25.48 -20.00
C GLU A 35 -4.84 -26.57 -20.73
N ALA A 36 -4.62 -27.70 -20.06
CA ALA A 36 -3.75 -28.79 -20.51
C ALA A 36 -4.53 -30.09 -20.78
N ASN A 37 -3.94 -30.96 -21.61
CA ASN A 37 -4.40 -32.30 -22.04
C ASN A 37 -5.62 -32.29 -22.98
N GLU A 38 -5.65 -33.00 -24.13
CA GLU A 38 -5.12 -34.34 -24.40
C GLU A 38 -4.51 -34.50 -25.82
N ALA A 39 -4.00 -35.71 -26.11
CA ALA A 39 -3.11 -36.00 -27.24
C ALA A 39 -3.80 -36.52 -28.52
N ALA A 40 -3.28 -36.10 -29.68
CA ALA A 40 -3.36 -36.87 -30.94
C ALA A 40 -2.21 -36.52 -31.92
N VAL A 41 -1.46 -37.55 -32.32
CA VAL A 41 -0.33 -37.63 -33.27
C VAL A 41 -0.48 -39.00 -33.97
N PRO A 42 0.01 -39.35 -35.20
CA PRO A 42 0.99 -38.68 -36.10
C PRO A 42 0.61 -38.60 -37.61
N ALA A 43 1.46 -37.91 -38.41
CA ALA A 43 2.09 -38.42 -39.65
C ALA A 43 3.13 -37.40 -40.17
N GLU A 44 4.45 -37.72 -40.12
CA GLU A 44 5.33 -38.01 -41.28
C GLU A 44 5.49 -36.85 -42.32
N ARG A 45 6.70 -36.48 -42.79
CA ARG A 45 7.88 -37.34 -43.08
C ARG A 45 9.21 -36.57 -43.30
N GLU A 46 10.30 -37.34 -43.40
CA GLU A 46 11.71 -36.99 -43.70
C GLU A 46 12.46 -36.30 -42.56
N GLY A 47 13.64 -36.75 -42.09
CA GLY A 47 14.59 -37.79 -42.52
C GLY A 47 16.02 -37.27 -42.28
N LEU A 48 17.03 -37.99 -41.76
CA LEU A 48 17.29 -39.43 -41.70
C LEU A 48 18.36 -39.76 -40.60
N LEU A 49 18.17 -40.88 -39.87
CA LEU A 49 19.19 -41.81 -39.33
C LEU A 49 20.23 -41.31 -38.27
N SER A 50 20.92 -42.14 -37.46
CA SER A 50 20.82 -43.53 -36.93
C SER A 50 22.18 -43.85 -36.27
N ALA A 51 22.39 -44.57 -35.16
CA ALA A 51 21.61 -45.16 -34.04
C ALA A 51 22.64 -45.54 -32.93
N GLY A 52 22.30 -45.96 -31.70
CA GLY A 52 21.03 -46.20 -31.02
C GLY A 52 21.25 -46.97 -29.70
N ASP A 53 20.14 -47.31 -29.05
CA ASP A 53 19.91 -48.38 -28.05
C ASP A 53 20.57 -48.40 -26.65
N ASP A 54 19.86 -49.11 -25.75
CA ASP A 54 20.24 -49.63 -24.43
C ASP A 54 20.61 -48.67 -23.26
N GLY A 55 19.58 -48.27 -22.49
CA GLY A 55 19.22 -49.10 -21.32
C GLY A 55 19.59 -48.67 -19.88
N ARG A 56 18.54 -48.65 -19.04
CA ARG A 56 18.49 -48.98 -17.58
C ARG A 56 18.91 -47.94 -16.50
N ILE A 57 17.91 -47.63 -15.67
CA ILE A 57 17.91 -47.22 -14.24
C ILE A 57 18.61 -48.35 -13.41
N PRO A 58 19.36 -48.14 -12.28
CA PRO A 58 19.01 -47.26 -11.15
C PRO A 58 20.14 -46.54 -10.36
N GLU A 59 19.70 -45.84 -9.31
CA GLU A 59 20.38 -45.20 -8.17
C GLU A 59 21.39 -46.11 -7.36
N PRO A 60 21.90 -45.69 -6.17
CA PRO A 60 22.78 -44.53 -5.88
C PRO A 60 24.01 -44.94 -5.03
N THR A 61 25.11 -44.17 -5.01
CA THR A 61 26.13 -44.32 -3.93
C THR A 61 26.84 -43.03 -3.49
N ARG A 62 26.91 -42.84 -2.16
CA ARG A 62 27.79 -41.89 -1.46
C ARG A 62 29.26 -42.35 -1.52
N ARG A 63 30.23 -41.42 -1.70
CA ARG A 63 31.22 -41.04 -0.66
C ARG A 63 32.34 -40.08 -1.16
N GLN A 64 32.63 -39.10 -0.30
CA GLN A 64 33.96 -38.59 0.13
C GLN A 64 35.15 -38.60 -0.84
N GLY A 65 35.77 -37.42 -1.05
CA GLY A 65 37.14 -37.30 -1.56
C GLY A 65 37.64 -35.85 -1.63
N TYR A 66 38.36 -35.39 -0.60
CA TYR A 66 39.01 -34.06 -0.54
C TYR A 66 40.53 -34.18 -0.83
N ARG A 67 41.16 -33.06 -1.26
CA ARG A 67 42.59 -32.82 -1.58
C ARG A 67 43.03 -33.08 -3.05
N PRO A 68 44.11 -32.42 -3.52
CA PRO A 68 44.57 -31.04 -3.25
C PRO A 68 44.96 -30.30 -4.57
N PRO A 69 45.33 -28.99 -4.55
CA PRO A 69 45.81 -28.30 -5.74
C PRO A 69 47.26 -28.70 -6.11
N ALA A 70 47.60 -28.61 -7.40
CA ALA A 70 48.96 -28.73 -7.90
C ALA A 70 49.63 -27.35 -8.03
N SER A 71 50.91 -27.28 -7.68
CA SER A 71 51.77 -26.09 -7.65
C SER A 71 52.84 -26.11 -8.76
N VAL A 72 53.85 -25.22 -8.64
CA VAL A 72 55.12 -25.05 -9.40
C VAL A 72 55.04 -23.89 -10.42
N GLU A 73 55.40 -22.65 -10.01
CA GLU A 73 56.78 -22.04 -10.01
C GLU A 73 57.22 -21.58 -11.42
N ASP A 74 57.96 -20.49 -11.65
CA ASP A 74 58.54 -19.41 -10.81
C ASP A 74 58.70 -18.16 -11.72
N TYR A 75 58.84 -16.91 -11.25
CA TYR A 75 60.13 -16.31 -10.89
C TYR A 75 59.95 -14.96 -10.12
N ARG A 76 60.63 -14.85 -8.96
CA ARG A 76 61.37 -13.71 -8.35
C ARG A 76 61.34 -12.31 -9.00
N GLU A 77 61.54 -11.18 -8.31
CA GLU A 77 61.74 -10.80 -6.87
C GLU A 77 61.47 -9.28 -6.83
N SER A 78 60.83 -8.69 -5.81
CA SER A 78 61.51 -8.21 -4.59
C SER A 78 60.48 -7.60 -3.62
N MET A 79 60.77 -7.67 -2.31
CA MET A 79 59.98 -7.02 -1.26
C MET A 79 60.40 -5.56 -1.08
N ASP A 80 59.47 -4.69 -0.66
CA ASP A 80 59.69 -3.88 0.55
C ASP A 80 58.37 -3.43 1.19
N GLN A 81 58.44 -3.02 2.46
CA GLN A 81 57.30 -2.78 3.37
C GLN A 81 56.92 -1.30 3.51
N GLN A 82 55.62 -1.01 3.64
CA GLN A 82 55.00 0.07 4.45
C GLN A 82 53.46 -0.07 4.32
N HIS A 83 52.64 -0.31 5.35
CA HIS A 83 52.33 0.42 6.59
C HIS A 83 51.78 1.84 6.38
N ASP A 84 50.53 2.03 6.82
CA ASP A 84 49.78 3.23 7.22
C ASP A 84 50.11 4.60 6.61
N THR A 85 49.08 5.28 6.09
CA THR A 85 48.85 6.71 6.37
C THR A 85 47.42 7.13 6.04
N PHE A 86 46.63 7.41 7.08
CA PHE A 86 45.44 8.24 7.01
C PHE A 86 45.83 9.64 7.51
N LEU A 87 45.43 10.70 6.80
CA LEU A 87 45.66 12.13 7.10
C LEU A 87 47.11 12.67 6.94
N ASN A 88 47.35 13.47 5.90
CA ASN A 88 47.48 14.93 6.07
C ASN A 88 47.41 15.69 4.73
N GLN A 89 47.04 16.97 4.79
CA GLN A 89 47.11 17.97 3.70
C GLN A 89 48.39 18.82 3.81
N ASP A 90 48.78 19.48 2.72
CA ASP A 90 49.31 20.87 2.63
C ASP A 90 49.51 21.23 1.13
N ALA A 91 48.72 22.16 0.57
CA ALA A 91 49.08 23.55 0.16
C ALA A 91 49.83 23.64 -1.21
N GLU A 92 49.47 24.43 -2.25
CA GLU A 92 48.92 25.79 -2.45
C GLU A 92 48.41 25.97 -3.95
N PRO A 93 48.06 27.16 -4.51
CA PRO A 93 47.03 28.16 -4.12
C PRO A 93 46.15 28.71 -5.30
N ARG A 94 45.00 29.36 -4.96
CA ARG A 94 44.30 30.52 -5.61
C ARG A 94 42.78 30.40 -5.86
N ASP A 95 42.05 31.34 -5.26
CA ASP A 95 40.94 32.21 -5.75
C ASP A 95 39.80 31.59 -6.61
N SER A 96 38.49 31.84 -6.39
CA SER A 96 37.78 32.80 -5.51
C SER A 96 36.33 32.38 -5.17
N ASP A 97 35.70 33.14 -4.25
CA ASP A 97 34.24 33.27 -3.96
C ASP A 97 33.50 32.14 -3.21
N SER A 98 33.50 32.19 -1.87
CA SER A 98 32.42 31.65 -1.00
C SER A 98 32.44 32.23 0.44
N ASP A 99 32.12 33.52 0.59
CA ASP A 99 32.21 34.25 1.90
C ASP A 99 30.87 34.46 2.64
N ASP A 100 29.73 33.97 2.12
CA ASP A 100 28.39 34.27 2.67
C ASP A 100 27.87 33.28 3.73
N GLU A 101 28.43 32.08 3.88
CA GLU A 101 27.95 31.09 4.86
C GLU A 101 28.62 31.21 6.25
N GLU A 102 29.95 31.45 6.32
CA GLU A 102 30.61 31.76 7.61
C GLU A 102 30.02 33.03 8.25
N ALA A 103 29.56 33.98 7.44
CA ALA A 103 29.00 35.27 7.89
C ALA A 103 27.58 35.17 8.50
N ARG A 104 26.91 34.02 8.37
CA ARG A 104 25.66 33.71 9.09
C ARG A 104 25.96 33.01 10.42
N VAL A 105 26.82 31.99 10.42
CA VAL A 105 27.18 31.24 11.64
C VAL A 105 27.86 32.14 12.68
N ARG A 106 28.72 33.08 12.25
CA ARG A 106 29.32 34.08 13.17
C ARG A 106 28.30 35.06 13.77
N ARG A 107 27.15 35.30 13.12
CA ARG A 107 26.16 36.27 13.57
C ARG A 107 25.24 35.72 14.67
N GLU A 108 25.04 34.41 14.71
CA GLU A 108 24.28 33.74 15.78
C GLU A 108 25.12 33.46 17.04
N MET A 109 26.46 33.51 16.94
CA MET A 109 27.35 33.39 18.11
C MET A 109 27.56 34.72 18.86
N ASP A 110 27.39 35.88 18.22
CA ASP A 110 27.68 37.21 18.80
C ASP A 110 26.47 37.86 19.52
N GLU A 111 25.27 37.26 19.53
CA GLU A 111 24.10 37.80 20.25
C GLU A 111 23.92 37.28 21.69
N LEU A 112 24.83 36.45 22.21
CA LEU A 112 24.66 35.79 23.53
C LEU A 112 25.71 36.12 24.61
N ASP A 113 26.69 36.99 24.37
CA ASP A 113 27.63 37.46 25.42
C ASP A 113 27.89 38.98 25.36
N MET A 114 27.15 39.73 26.18
CA MET A 114 27.57 41.06 26.66
C MET A 114 27.39 41.18 28.19
N GLU A 115 28.40 41.77 28.82
CA GLU A 115 28.48 42.24 30.24
C GLU A 115 28.88 41.22 31.34
N ASP A 116 30.21 40.99 31.38
CA ASP A 116 31.12 41.20 32.53
C ASP A 116 31.55 40.06 33.49
N GLU A 117 32.83 39.70 33.31
CA GLU A 117 33.82 39.09 34.23
C GLU A 117 34.08 39.95 35.51
N PRO A 118 34.89 39.51 36.52
CA PRO A 118 35.85 38.38 36.54
C PRO A 118 35.81 37.48 37.80
N ARG A 119 36.49 36.31 37.78
CA ARG A 119 37.26 35.90 39.00
C ARG A 119 37.15 34.54 39.69
N ASN A 120 37.44 33.43 39.00
CA ASN A 120 38.16 32.23 39.52
C ASN A 120 37.41 30.87 39.62
N SER A 121 37.72 30.02 38.63
CA SER A 121 38.00 28.57 38.73
C SER A 121 37.14 27.69 39.66
N ALA A 122 36.11 27.06 39.07
CA ALA A 122 35.51 25.84 39.59
C ALA A 122 35.44 24.74 38.51
N GLN A 123 36.36 23.77 38.56
CA GLN A 123 36.32 22.57 37.72
C GLN A 123 35.12 21.66 38.08
N SER A 124 34.66 20.90 37.09
CA SER A 124 33.37 20.19 37.11
C SER A 124 33.19 19.16 38.23
N ALA A 125 31.96 19.11 38.73
CA ALA A 125 31.55 18.30 39.88
C ALA A 125 31.13 16.86 39.49
N TRP A 126 32.02 16.10 38.83
CA TRP A 126 31.79 14.66 38.60
C TRP A 126 32.97 13.72 38.92
N GLY A 127 34.13 14.27 39.35
CA GLY A 127 35.27 13.48 39.82
C GLY A 127 35.36 13.24 41.35
N LYS A 128 34.41 13.78 42.14
CA LYS A 128 34.51 13.87 43.62
C LYS A 128 33.37 13.20 44.40
N ARG A 129 32.65 12.23 43.81
CA ARG A 129 31.58 11.46 44.50
C ARG A 129 31.89 9.98 44.79
N ILE A 130 33.12 9.51 44.52
CA ILE A 130 33.54 8.13 44.81
C ILE A 130 34.61 8.06 45.92
N SER A 131 35.26 9.17 46.27
CA SER A 131 36.33 9.22 47.29
C SER A 131 35.89 9.60 48.72
N SER A 132 34.61 9.89 48.96
CA SER A 132 34.08 10.28 50.28
C SER A 132 33.25 9.20 51.01
N LEU A 133 33.08 8.01 50.41
CA LEU A 133 32.29 6.91 50.99
C LEU A 133 33.10 5.94 51.89
N SER A 134 34.36 6.27 52.21
CA SER A 134 35.24 5.44 53.04
C SER A 134 35.31 5.86 54.52
N GLN A 135 34.65 6.95 54.93
CA GLN A 135 34.60 7.38 56.34
C GLN A 135 33.21 7.89 56.75
N SER A 136 32.75 7.45 57.92
CA SER A 136 31.50 7.82 58.64
C SER A 136 30.15 7.34 58.04
N LEU A 137 29.78 6.10 58.35
CA LEU A 137 28.38 5.71 58.51
C LEU A 137 28.14 5.23 59.96
N HIS A 138 27.66 6.15 60.81
CA HIS A 138 27.17 5.80 62.15
C HIS A 138 25.71 5.35 62.06
N LEU A 139 25.47 4.04 62.18
CA LEU A 139 24.12 3.47 62.31
C LEU A 139 23.63 3.51 63.77
N PRO A 140 22.49 4.15 64.08
CA PRO A 140 21.99 4.26 65.45
C PRO A 140 21.03 3.12 65.82
N PHE A 141 21.50 1.87 65.90
CA PHE A 141 20.71 0.77 66.49
C PHE A 141 21.58 -0.21 67.31
N ARG A 142 21.38 -0.20 68.63
CA ARG A 142 22.08 -1.10 69.58
C ARG A 142 21.25 -2.34 69.88
N TRP A 143 21.38 -3.40 69.08
CA TRP A 143 20.89 -4.73 69.46
C TRP A 143 21.97 -5.48 70.26
N ARG A 144 21.68 -5.86 71.51
CA ARG A 144 22.61 -6.62 72.38
C ARG A 144 22.17 -8.08 72.48
N TRP A 145 22.72 -8.96 71.65
CA TRP A 145 22.64 -10.40 71.91
C TRP A 145 23.65 -10.80 73.00
N LYS A 146 23.15 -11.39 74.10
CA LYS A 146 23.96 -12.14 75.06
C LYS A 146 23.67 -13.62 74.89
N TRP A 147 24.52 -14.35 74.19
CA TRP A 147 24.52 -15.81 74.25
C TRP A 147 25.02 -16.25 75.63
N ARG A 148 24.13 -16.79 76.47
CA ARG A 148 24.50 -17.67 77.59
C ARG A 148 24.08 -19.09 77.22
N ILE A 149 25.03 -19.87 76.71
CA ILE A 149 24.84 -21.30 76.50
C ILE A 149 24.99 -21.97 77.87
N ASN A 150 23.87 -22.20 78.56
CA ASN A 150 23.82 -23.10 79.70
C ASN A 150 23.68 -24.53 79.16
N LEU A 151 24.79 -25.19 78.87
CA LEU A 151 24.78 -26.64 78.60
C LEU A 151 24.58 -27.37 79.93
N HIS A 152 23.44 -28.05 80.10
CA HIS A 152 23.23 -28.95 81.23
C HIS A 152 23.95 -30.27 80.93
N VAL A 153 25.09 -30.50 81.58
CA VAL A 153 25.87 -31.74 81.46
C VAL A 153 25.55 -32.62 82.68
N PRO A 154 24.95 -33.81 82.51
CA PRO A 154 24.72 -34.73 83.62
C PRO A 154 26.03 -35.18 84.27
N GLU A 155 26.02 -35.39 85.59
CA GLU A 155 27.19 -35.87 86.32
C GLU A 155 27.59 -37.28 85.85
N GLY A 156 28.82 -37.39 85.32
CA GLY A 156 29.39 -38.67 84.88
C GLY A 156 30.36 -38.58 83.69
N MET A 157 30.27 -37.56 82.85
CA MET A 157 31.07 -37.47 81.61
C MET A 157 31.93 -36.21 81.57
N ARG A 158 33.02 -36.19 82.36
CA ARG A 158 33.91 -35.02 82.52
C ARG A 158 35.35 -35.20 82.01
N GLU A 159 35.64 -36.29 81.31
CA GLU A 159 36.94 -36.51 80.68
C GLU A 159 36.82 -36.78 79.17
N ARG A 160 37.73 -36.17 78.39
CA ARG A 160 37.94 -36.31 76.93
C ARG A 160 36.90 -35.69 75.97
N ILE A 161 36.78 -34.36 75.96
CA ILE A 161 36.60 -33.62 74.69
C ILE A 161 37.58 -32.45 74.65
N ARG A 162 38.63 -32.56 73.82
CA ARG A 162 39.63 -31.52 73.59
C ARG A 162 39.33 -30.91 72.23
N TRP A 163 38.73 -29.71 72.20
CA TRP A 163 38.43 -29.01 70.95
C TRP A 163 39.74 -28.74 70.19
N PRO A 164 39.84 -29.08 68.89
CA PRO A 164 41.04 -28.83 68.12
C PRO A 164 41.26 -27.32 67.97
N THR A 165 42.48 -26.88 68.16
CA THR A 165 42.90 -25.51 67.82
C THR A 165 42.80 -25.35 66.31
N ILE A 166 41.74 -24.72 65.83
CA ILE A 166 41.58 -24.41 64.41
C ILE A 166 42.69 -23.42 64.04
N ASP A 167 43.60 -23.85 63.18
CA ASP A 167 44.67 -22.99 62.68
C ASP A 167 44.06 -21.78 61.97
N ALA A 168 44.54 -20.57 62.29
CA ALA A 168 44.09 -19.33 61.66
C ALA A 168 44.27 -19.40 60.13
N ASN A 169 45.29 -20.12 59.63
CA ASN A 169 45.48 -20.36 58.21
C ASN A 169 44.31 -21.13 57.57
N PHE A 170 43.72 -22.10 58.28
CA PHE A 170 42.57 -22.86 57.78
C PHE A 170 41.33 -21.97 57.65
N CYS A 171 41.06 -21.10 58.64
CA CYS A 171 39.98 -20.11 58.54
C CYS A 171 40.18 -19.12 57.39
N ILE A 172 41.41 -18.68 57.14
CA ILE A 172 41.74 -17.79 56.01
C ILE A 172 41.51 -18.49 54.67
N ILE A 173 41.91 -19.77 54.53
CA ILE A 173 41.67 -20.56 53.32
C ILE A 173 40.17 -20.75 53.10
N LEU A 174 39.40 -21.10 54.14
CA LEU A 174 37.95 -21.28 54.04
C LEU A 174 37.24 -19.98 53.65
N GLY A 175 37.66 -18.85 54.22
CA GLY A 175 37.16 -17.52 53.85
C GLY A 175 37.49 -17.13 52.40
N ARG A 176 38.68 -17.48 51.91
CA ARG A 176 39.06 -17.29 50.50
C ARG A 176 38.24 -18.17 49.54
N MET A 177 38.00 -19.44 49.90
CA MET A 177 37.12 -20.31 49.11
C MET A 177 35.67 -19.82 49.09
N PHE A 178 35.15 -19.34 50.22
CA PHE A 178 33.83 -18.75 50.28
C PHE A 178 33.72 -17.46 49.44
N ALA A 179 34.73 -16.59 49.49
CA ALA A 179 34.79 -15.40 48.63
C ALA A 179 34.86 -15.76 47.13
N LEU A 180 35.63 -16.79 46.77
CA LEU A 180 35.68 -17.32 45.39
C LEU A 180 34.32 -17.88 44.93
N LEU A 181 33.65 -18.65 45.78
CA LEU A 181 32.30 -19.16 45.51
C LEU A 181 31.25 -18.04 45.44
N LEU A 182 31.37 -16.99 46.25
CA LEU A 182 30.50 -15.82 46.18
C LEU A 182 30.71 -15.07 44.86
N VAL A 183 31.97 -14.83 44.45
CA VAL A 183 32.30 -14.18 43.17
C VAL A 183 31.84 -15.04 42.00
N MET A 184 32.09 -16.35 42.00
CA MET A 184 31.55 -17.26 40.99
C MET A 184 30.03 -17.27 40.97
N GLY A 185 29.37 -17.22 42.13
CA GLY A 185 27.92 -17.14 42.25
C GLY A 185 27.36 -15.85 41.66
N ILE A 186 28.01 -14.70 41.90
CA ILE A 186 27.64 -13.41 41.32
C ILE A 186 27.88 -13.41 39.80
N VAL A 187 29.02 -13.92 39.31
CA VAL A 187 29.31 -14.02 37.87
C VAL A 187 28.33 -14.97 37.16
N TYR A 188 28.02 -16.11 37.77
CA TYR A 188 27.01 -17.04 37.27
C TYR A 188 25.63 -16.40 37.26
N LEU A 189 25.25 -15.68 38.31
CA LEU A 189 23.95 -15.00 38.38
C LEU A 189 23.87 -13.86 37.36
N LEU A 190 24.94 -13.10 37.11
CA LEU A 190 25.03 -12.10 36.04
C LEU A 190 24.88 -12.72 34.64
N PHE A 191 25.44 -13.91 34.40
CA PHE A 191 25.26 -14.66 33.15
C PHE A 191 23.84 -15.24 33.00
N VAL A 192 23.25 -15.80 34.06
CA VAL A 192 21.92 -16.44 34.01
C VAL A 192 20.77 -15.43 34.04
N SER A 193 20.99 -14.23 34.60
CA SER A 193 20.00 -13.15 34.60
C SER A 193 19.99 -12.33 33.30
N ASP A 194 20.85 -12.66 32.34
CA ASP A 194 20.91 -12.06 31.01
C ASP A 194 21.06 -10.52 31.03
N ILE A 195 21.64 -9.99 32.12
CA ILE A 195 21.71 -8.54 32.40
C ILE A 195 22.51 -7.78 31.35
N PHE A 196 23.57 -8.38 30.80
CA PHE A 196 24.39 -7.74 29.77
C PHE A 196 23.67 -7.69 28.41
N THR A 197 22.96 -8.76 28.04
CA THR A 197 22.16 -8.82 26.80
C THR A 197 20.99 -7.84 26.87
N ASN A 198 20.26 -7.82 28.00
CA ASN A 198 19.20 -6.83 28.26
C ASN A 198 19.76 -5.39 28.33
N ALA A 199 20.98 -5.18 28.83
CA ALA A 199 21.60 -3.86 28.83
C ALA A 199 21.98 -3.41 27.41
N ALA A 200 22.52 -4.31 26.57
CA ALA A 200 22.81 -4.03 25.16
C ALA A 200 21.53 -3.71 24.38
N GLN A 201 20.48 -4.53 24.51
CA GLN A 201 19.17 -4.30 23.89
C GLN A 201 18.55 -2.96 24.32
N ARG A 202 18.61 -2.62 25.62
CA ARG A 202 18.16 -1.31 26.13
C ARG A 202 19.00 -0.13 25.64
N MET A 203 20.30 -0.32 25.40
CA MET A 203 21.15 0.72 24.78
C MET A 203 20.85 0.86 23.27
N ALA A 204 20.38 -0.20 22.61
CA ALA A 204 19.93 -0.20 21.21
C ALA A 204 18.41 0.10 21.05
N GLY A 205 17.73 0.61 22.09
CA GLY A 205 16.32 1.01 22.05
C GLY A 205 15.29 -0.12 22.13
N GLN A 206 15.65 -1.36 21.81
CA GLN A 206 14.74 -2.51 21.89
C GLN A 206 14.55 -2.98 23.34
N MET A 207 13.40 -2.67 23.95
CA MET A 207 13.12 -3.02 25.35
C MET A 207 12.67 -4.47 25.57
N PHE A 208 12.26 -5.17 24.51
CA PHE A 208 11.72 -6.53 24.52
C PHE A 208 12.44 -7.39 23.48
N ASP A 209 12.48 -8.71 23.72
CA ASP A 209 12.93 -9.68 22.71
C ASP A 209 11.98 -9.64 21.47
N PRO A 210 12.50 -9.38 20.25
CA PRO A 210 11.66 -9.22 19.06
C PRO A 210 10.82 -10.47 18.72
N GLU A 211 11.31 -11.68 18.97
CA GLU A 211 10.53 -12.90 18.71
C GLU A 211 9.37 -13.05 19.70
N SER A 212 9.58 -12.70 20.98
CA SER A 212 8.53 -12.65 21.99
C SER A 212 7.43 -11.64 21.63
N VAL A 213 7.78 -10.49 21.05
CA VAL A 213 6.80 -9.51 20.52
C VAL A 213 6.03 -10.10 19.34
N ARG A 214 6.70 -10.69 18.34
CA ARG A 214 6.06 -11.34 17.18
C ARG A 214 5.09 -12.47 17.59
N VAL A 215 5.52 -13.37 18.48
CA VAL A 215 4.67 -14.46 19.00
C VAL A 215 3.49 -13.90 19.80
N HIS A 216 3.67 -12.77 20.49
CA HIS A 216 2.60 -12.15 21.23
C HIS A 216 1.50 -11.56 20.34
N VAL A 217 1.85 -10.79 19.30
CA VAL A 217 0.85 -10.22 18.37
C VAL A 217 0.07 -11.31 17.63
N GLN A 218 0.75 -12.37 17.18
CA GLN A 218 0.10 -13.51 16.52
C GLN A 218 -0.90 -14.22 17.45
N ARG A 219 -0.60 -14.31 18.75
CA ARG A 219 -1.43 -15.00 19.75
C ARG A 219 -2.64 -14.19 20.22
N VAL A 220 -2.59 -12.86 20.19
CA VAL A 220 -3.67 -11.98 20.71
C VAL A 220 -4.77 -11.74 19.69
N ALA A 221 -4.44 -11.83 18.39
CA ALA A 221 -5.37 -11.71 17.27
C ALA A 221 -6.65 -12.56 17.50
N SER A 222 -7.83 -11.96 17.44
CA SER A 222 -9.10 -12.57 17.83
C SER A 222 -10.20 -12.41 16.77
N ALA A 223 -10.58 -13.52 16.14
CA ALA A 223 -11.71 -13.59 15.22
C ALA A 223 -13.02 -13.05 15.84
N THR A 224 -13.26 -13.32 17.13
CA THR A 224 -14.49 -12.87 17.83
C THR A 224 -14.56 -11.35 17.98
N ARG A 225 -13.46 -10.65 18.27
CA ARG A 225 -13.46 -9.18 18.33
C ARG A 225 -13.67 -8.56 16.95
N ILE A 226 -13.06 -9.14 15.91
CA ILE A 226 -13.28 -8.71 14.52
C ILE A 226 -14.76 -8.88 14.14
N GLU A 227 -15.39 -10.02 14.46
CA GLU A 227 -16.82 -10.24 14.25
C GLU A 227 -17.70 -9.22 15.00
N GLU A 228 -17.34 -8.89 16.25
CA GLU A 228 -18.03 -7.86 17.04
C GLU A 228 -17.88 -6.46 16.43
N HIS A 229 -16.68 -6.08 15.94
CA HIS A 229 -16.47 -4.84 15.21
C HIS A 229 -17.29 -4.81 13.90
N MET A 230 -17.27 -5.90 13.12
CA MET A 230 -18.02 -6.01 11.87
C MET A 230 -19.52 -5.76 12.06
N LYS A 231 -20.13 -6.29 13.14
CA LYS A 231 -21.54 -6.05 13.49
C LYS A 231 -21.87 -4.60 13.80
N VAL A 232 -20.88 -3.81 14.24
CA VAL A 232 -21.05 -2.37 14.53
C VAL A 232 -20.86 -1.55 13.26
N ILE A 233 -19.84 -1.87 12.45
CA ILE A 233 -19.55 -1.22 11.16
C ILE A 233 -20.77 -1.33 10.22
N THR A 234 -21.20 -2.56 9.94
CA THR A 234 -22.31 -2.89 9.03
C THR A 234 -23.72 -2.62 9.61
N LYS A 235 -23.80 -1.89 10.72
CA LYS A 235 -25.06 -1.70 11.46
C LYS A 235 -26.05 -0.80 10.71
N ASN A 236 -25.56 0.21 10.01
CA ASN A 236 -26.30 1.10 9.11
C ASN A 236 -25.51 1.22 7.80
N ASP A 237 -26.03 1.96 6.82
CA ASP A 237 -25.20 2.50 5.75
C ASP A 237 -24.23 3.58 6.27
N HIS A 238 -23.06 3.70 5.64
CA HIS A 238 -22.01 4.64 6.03
C HIS A 238 -21.34 5.26 4.78
N LEU A 239 -22.17 5.87 3.93
CA LEU A 239 -21.72 6.64 2.78
C LEU A 239 -20.91 7.87 3.22
N ALA A 240 -19.86 8.21 2.46
CA ALA A 240 -18.96 9.32 2.70
C ALA A 240 -19.66 10.62 3.11
N GLY A 241 -19.17 11.26 4.17
CA GLY A 241 -19.70 12.53 4.68
C GLY A 241 -21.14 12.50 5.22
N THR A 242 -21.77 11.33 5.39
CA THR A 242 -23.13 11.22 5.96
C THR A 242 -23.13 11.04 7.49
N GLU A 243 -24.29 11.16 8.13
CA GLU A 243 -24.44 10.87 9.58
C GLU A 243 -24.05 9.42 9.93
N GLY A 244 -24.26 8.47 9.01
CA GLY A 244 -23.88 7.07 9.18
C GLY A 244 -22.38 6.89 9.30
N ASP A 245 -21.61 7.51 8.39
CA ASP A 245 -20.15 7.52 8.47
C ASP A 245 -19.65 8.29 9.69
N TYR A 246 -20.20 9.48 9.99
CA TYR A 246 -19.77 10.28 11.15
C TYR A 246 -19.81 9.49 12.47
N VAL A 247 -20.89 8.73 12.68
CA VAL A 247 -21.05 7.86 13.85
C VAL A 247 -20.01 6.73 13.86
N LEU A 248 -19.63 6.22 12.68
CA LEU A 248 -18.57 5.22 12.57
C LEU A 248 -17.18 5.84 12.80
N ALA A 249 -16.95 7.08 12.37
CA ALA A 249 -15.76 7.86 12.68
C ALA A 249 -15.60 8.09 14.20
N GLU A 250 -16.68 8.45 14.91
CA GLU A 250 -16.68 8.52 16.38
C GLU A 250 -16.37 7.17 17.04
N TYR A 251 -16.85 6.06 16.47
CA TYR A 251 -16.55 4.71 16.97
C TYR A 251 -15.08 4.32 16.79
N VAL A 252 -14.48 4.61 15.63
CA VAL A 252 -13.06 4.38 15.35
C VAL A 252 -12.18 5.27 16.24
N GLU A 253 -12.52 6.55 16.39
CA GLU A 253 -11.84 7.50 17.28
C GLU A 253 -11.84 7.02 18.74
N ALA A 254 -13.01 6.57 19.22
CA ALA A 254 -13.13 5.99 20.55
C ALA A 254 -12.30 4.70 20.70
N ALA A 255 -12.25 3.83 19.69
CA ALA A 255 -11.45 2.62 19.72
C ALA A 255 -9.94 2.93 19.76
N PHE A 256 -9.46 3.90 18.98
CA PHE A 256 -8.07 4.37 19.00
C PHE A 256 -7.70 4.94 20.37
N ALA A 257 -8.58 5.77 20.96
CA ALA A 257 -8.38 6.32 22.30
C ALA A 257 -8.38 5.23 23.40
N HIS A 258 -9.29 4.25 23.34
CA HIS A 258 -9.34 3.14 24.29
C HIS A 258 -8.13 2.20 24.20
N ALA A 259 -7.53 2.04 23.02
CA ALA A 259 -6.29 1.31 22.83
C ALA A 259 -5.05 2.07 23.38
N GLY A 260 -5.19 3.34 23.78
CA GLY A 260 -4.12 4.11 24.41
C GLY A 260 -3.12 4.72 23.44
N LEU A 261 -3.56 5.05 22.22
CA LEU A 261 -2.78 5.84 21.26
C LEU A 261 -2.59 7.27 21.80
N GLU A 262 -1.43 7.87 21.50
CA GLU A 262 -0.93 9.07 22.20
C GLU A 262 -1.50 10.37 21.59
N GLU A 263 -1.64 10.42 20.27
CA GLU A 263 -2.28 11.51 19.52
C GLU A 263 -3.43 10.90 18.71
N VAL A 264 -4.66 11.06 19.17
CA VAL A 264 -5.88 10.69 18.43
C VAL A 264 -6.61 11.97 18.04
N ARG A 265 -6.95 12.11 16.76
CA ARG A 265 -7.61 13.30 16.22
C ARG A 265 -8.51 12.95 15.03
N LYS A 266 -9.39 13.88 14.68
CA LYS A 266 -10.28 13.81 13.52
C LYS A 266 -9.97 14.99 12.60
N ASP A 267 -9.43 14.70 11.43
CA ASP A 267 -9.09 15.71 10.42
C ASP A 267 -10.29 15.85 9.48
N GLN A 268 -10.82 17.08 9.34
CA GLN A 268 -12.02 17.37 8.56
C GLN A 268 -11.67 18.14 7.29
N PHE A 269 -12.20 17.68 6.15
CA PHE A 269 -12.12 18.37 4.86
C PHE A 269 -13.53 18.70 4.38
N GLY A 270 -13.70 19.84 3.70
CA GLY A 270 -14.95 20.19 3.04
C GLY A 270 -14.78 19.93 1.55
N VAL A 271 -15.43 18.92 1.01
CA VAL A 271 -15.15 18.37 -0.33
C VAL A 271 -16.39 18.34 -1.21
N TYR A 272 -16.23 18.30 -2.53
CA TYR A 272 -17.37 18.11 -3.42
C TYR A 272 -17.90 16.67 -3.35
N LEU A 273 -19.19 16.53 -3.05
CA LEU A 273 -19.94 15.28 -3.11
C LEU A 273 -21.33 15.52 -3.69
N ASN A 274 -21.93 14.48 -4.26
CA ASN A 274 -23.32 14.47 -4.74
C ASN A 274 -24.08 13.27 -4.17
N PHE A 275 -25.36 13.45 -3.89
CA PHE A 275 -26.22 12.45 -3.24
C PHE A 275 -27.50 12.17 -4.06
N PRO A 276 -28.08 10.96 -3.97
CA PRO A 276 -29.24 10.58 -4.76
C PRO A 276 -30.51 11.19 -4.21
N LYS A 277 -31.16 12.05 -5.00
CA LYS A 277 -32.40 12.70 -4.59
C LYS A 277 -33.59 11.75 -4.62
N VAL A 278 -34.50 11.88 -3.66
CA VAL A 278 -35.70 11.04 -3.56
C VAL A 278 -36.60 11.25 -4.78
N GLY A 279 -36.79 10.20 -5.58
CA GLY A 279 -37.54 10.26 -6.84
C GLY A 279 -36.83 10.97 -8.00
N GLY A 280 -35.55 11.37 -7.82
CA GLY A 280 -34.75 12.06 -8.83
C GLY A 280 -34.16 11.15 -9.92
N ARG A 281 -34.30 9.82 -9.81
CA ARG A 281 -33.67 8.84 -10.71
C ARG A 281 -34.74 8.06 -11.47
N LYS A 282 -34.59 7.95 -12.79
CA LYS A 282 -35.52 7.23 -13.68
C LYS A 282 -34.82 6.63 -14.89
N VAL A 283 -35.29 5.46 -15.31
CA VAL A 283 -34.97 4.82 -16.60
C VAL A 283 -36.27 4.28 -17.15
N GLU A 284 -36.82 4.93 -18.18
CA GLU A 284 -38.14 4.60 -18.74
C GLU A 284 -38.06 4.39 -20.25
N ILE A 285 -38.74 3.37 -20.77
CA ILE A 285 -38.92 3.20 -22.22
C ILE A 285 -40.16 3.99 -22.65
N LEU A 286 -40.03 4.80 -23.70
CA LEU A 286 -41.11 5.61 -24.26
C LEU A 286 -41.70 4.97 -25.53
N GLY A 287 -43.03 4.98 -25.61
CA GLY A 287 -43.79 4.64 -26.80
C GLY A 287 -43.70 5.72 -27.88
N LYS A 288 -44.22 5.42 -29.09
CA LYS A 288 -44.24 6.35 -30.23
C LYS A 288 -45.12 7.58 -30.02
N ASP A 289 -46.02 7.52 -29.03
CA ASP A 289 -46.87 8.59 -28.53
C ASP A 289 -46.24 9.38 -27.38
N GLY A 290 -45.04 8.99 -26.92
CA GLY A 290 -44.35 9.57 -25.76
C GLY A 290 -44.86 9.06 -24.41
N ALA A 291 -45.77 8.08 -24.37
CA ALA A 291 -46.22 7.45 -23.14
C ALA A 291 -45.17 6.46 -22.60
N VAL A 292 -45.06 6.34 -21.27
CA VAL A 292 -44.18 5.36 -20.64
C VAL A 292 -44.75 3.95 -20.85
N THR A 293 -43.98 3.07 -21.51
CA THR A 293 -44.36 1.67 -21.73
C THR A 293 -43.79 0.74 -20.66
N TRP A 294 -42.65 1.11 -20.08
CA TRP A 294 -41.97 0.43 -18.98
C TRP A 294 -41.12 1.43 -18.21
N SER A 295 -40.98 1.21 -16.90
CA SER A 295 -40.18 2.02 -15.98
C SER A 295 -39.38 1.05 -15.10
N ALA A 296 -38.07 1.29 -14.98
CA ALA A 296 -37.16 0.46 -14.21
C ALA A 296 -37.46 0.51 -12.70
N LYS A 297 -37.10 -0.54 -11.97
CA LYS A 297 -37.13 -0.53 -10.51
C LYS A 297 -36.05 0.38 -9.93
N ILE A 298 -34.84 0.35 -10.51
CA ILE A 298 -33.62 1.07 -10.10
C ILE A 298 -33.12 0.66 -8.71
N ASP A 299 -33.89 0.93 -7.67
CA ASP A 299 -33.47 0.69 -6.29
C ASP A 299 -33.61 -0.78 -5.89
N GLU A 300 -32.62 -1.26 -5.12
CA GLU A 300 -32.63 -2.58 -4.48
C GLU A 300 -33.73 -2.67 -3.43
N ASP A 301 -34.22 -3.87 -3.12
CA ASP A 301 -35.14 -4.02 -1.99
C ASP A 301 -34.40 -3.74 -0.66
N PRO A 302 -35.07 -3.13 0.34
CA PRO A 302 -34.49 -2.98 1.68
C PRO A 302 -34.17 -4.35 2.28
N ILE A 303 -32.88 -4.59 2.57
CA ILE A 303 -32.41 -5.87 3.13
C ILE A 303 -32.99 -6.11 4.54
N TYR A 304 -33.10 -5.04 5.33
CA TYR A 304 -33.62 -5.07 6.69
C TYR A 304 -34.93 -4.31 6.79
N THR A 305 -35.97 -4.97 7.27
CA THR A 305 -37.35 -4.43 7.31
C THR A 305 -37.97 -4.38 8.71
N ASP A 306 -37.45 -5.16 9.68
CA ASP A 306 -37.91 -5.17 11.07
C ASP A 306 -36.75 -5.42 12.05
N PRO A 307 -36.17 -4.38 12.68
CA PRO A 307 -36.39 -2.96 12.37
C PRO A 307 -35.82 -2.58 10.99
N PRO A 308 -36.39 -1.58 10.30
CA PRO A 308 -35.79 -1.05 9.09
C PRO A 308 -34.47 -0.34 9.41
N LYS A 309 -33.44 -0.60 8.59
CA LYS A 309 -32.20 0.19 8.57
C LYS A 309 -32.25 1.21 7.44
N GLN A 310 -31.41 2.24 7.53
CA GLN A 310 -31.14 3.13 6.40
C GLN A 310 -30.31 2.37 5.35
N GLN A 311 -30.57 2.65 4.07
CA GLN A 311 -29.96 2.00 2.91
C GLN A 311 -29.84 3.04 1.79
N THR A 312 -28.62 3.38 1.41
CA THR A 312 -28.33 4.32 0.31
C THR A 312 -29.06 3.90 -0.99
N PRO A 313 -29.81 4.81 -1.63
CA PRO A 313 -30.38 4.57 -2.95
C PRO A 313 -29.30 4.28 -4.01
N VAL A 314 -29.69 3.71 -5.15
CA VAL A 314 -28.81 3.34 -6.26
C VAL A 314 -28.45 4.55 -7.12
N PHE A 315 -27.17 4.91 -7.21
CA PHE A 315 -26.66 5.99 -8.06
C PHE A 315 -25.16 5.87 -8.33
N HIS A 316 -24.62 6.79 -9.13
CA HIS A 316 -23.17 6.98 -9.29
C HIS A 316 -22.71 8.27 -8.61
N GLY A 317 -21.70 8.18 -7.74
CA GLY A 317 -20.94 9.36 -7.29
C GLY A 317 -20.31 10.09 -8.48
N HIS A 318 -20.21 11.41 -8.39
CA HIS A 318 -19.72 12.34 -9.42
C HIS A 318 -20.35 12.24 -10.83
N SER A 319 -21.47 11.52 -10.96
CA SER A 319 -22.32 11.57 -12.15
C SER A 319 -22.96 12.94 -12.30
N LYS A 320 -23.08 13.44 -13.53
CA LYS A 320 -23.71 14.73 -13.78
C LYS A 320 -25.23 14.67 -13.61
N SER A 321 -25.80 15.71 -13.02
CA SER A 321 -27.25 15.87 -12.93
C SER A 321 -27.88 16.17 -14.30
N GLY A 322 -28.97 15.49 -14.68
CA GLY A 322 -29.62 15.68 -15.98
C GLY A 322 -30.90 14.88 -16.24
N ASP A 323 -31.74 15.42 -17.14
CA ASP A 323 -32.91 14.76 -17.75
C ASP A 323 -32.65 14.69 -19.26
N VAL A 324 -32.51 13.48 -19.80
CA VAL A 324 -32.19 13.25 -21.22
C VAL A 324 -33.07 12.18 -21.85
N LYS A 325 -33.38 12.36 -23.13
CA LYS A 325 -34.19 11.45 -23.94
C LYS A 325 -33.49 11.15 -25.24
N GLY A 326 -33.22 9.88 -25.52
CA GLY A 326 -32.54 9.45 -26.74
C GLY A 326 -32.78 7.98 -27.05
N PRO A 327 -32.54 7.53 -28.29
CA PRO A 327 -32.53 6.11 -28.61
C PRO A 327 -31.42 5.42 -27.81
N ILE A 328 -31.69 4.23 -27.28
CA ILE A 328 -30.67 3.43 -26.59
C ILE A 328 -29.81 2.66 -27.60
N ILE A 329 -28.51 2.54 -27.34
CA ILE A 329 -27.55 1.73 -28.12
C ILE A 329 -26.73 0.88 -27.15
N TYR A 330 -26.65 -0.42 -27.41
CA TYR A 330 -25.81 -1.34 -26.63
C TYR A 330 -24.36 -1.29 -27.11
N ALA A 331 -23.44 -0.92 -26.21
CA ALA A 331 -22.03 -0.66 -26.52
C ALA A 331 -21.09 -1.59 -25.74
N ASN A 332 -21.51 -2.84 -25.50
CA ASN A 332 -20.69 -3.88 -24.85
C ASN A 332 -20.15 -3.47 -23.48
N TYR A 333 -18.84 -3.35 -23.29
CA TYR A 333 -18.23 -2.90 -22.04
C TYR A 333 -17.91 -1.40 -22.06
N GLY A 334 -18.19 -0.69 -23.15
CA GLY A 334 -17.91 0.74 -23.28
C GLY A 334 -16.42 1.06 -23.34
N SER A 335 -15.57 0.17 -23.87
CA SER A 335 -14.17 0.50 -24.13
C SER A 335 -14.03 1.36 -25.40
N ARG A 336 -12.86 1.98 -25.61
CA ARG A 336 -12.60 2.79 -26.82
C ARG A 336 -12.67 1.94 -28.09
N GLU A 337 -12.28 0.68 -27.99
CA GLU A 337 -12.36 -0.34 -29.05
C GLU A 337 -13.82 -0.71 -29.37
N ASP A 338 -14.69 -0.78 -28.35
CA ASP A 338 -16.12 -1.03 -28.56
C ASP A 338 -16.77 0.14 -29.33
N TYR A 339 -16.51 1.39 -28.92
CA TYR A 339 -17.02 2.58 -29.63
C TYR A 339 -16.41 2.75 -31.02
N LYS A 340 -15.13 2.41 -31.19
CA LYS A 340 -14.49 2.33 -32.52
C LYS A 340 -15.24 1.35 -33.42
N ARG A 341 -15.59 0.16 -32.91
CA ARG A 341 -16.35 -0.83 -33.67
C ARG A 341 -17.73 -0.32 -34.08
N LEU A 342 -18.42 0.43 -33.21
CA LEU A 342 -19.69 1.09 -33.57
C LEU A 342 -19.51 2.07 -34.73
N TYR A 343 -18.44 2.88 -34.71
CA TYR A 343 -18.11 3.79 -35.80
C TYR A 343 -17.78 3.07 -37.11
N ASP A 344 -16.88 2.09 -37.07
CA ASP A 344 -16.48 1.28 -38.22
C ASP A 344 -17.68 0.51 -38.82
N SER A 345 -18.70 0.22 -37.99
CA SER A 345 -19.98 -0.40 -38.39
C SER A 345 -21.05 0.59 -38.86
N GLY A 346 -20.74 1.90 -38.89
CA GLY A 346 -21.63 2.96 -39.39
C GLY A 346 -22.76 3.39 -38.44
N ILE A 347 -22.64 3.15 -37.14
CA ILE A 347 -23.70 3.41 -36.15
C ILE A 347 -23.55 4.81 -35.55
N GLU A 348 -24.59 5.65 -35.70
CA GLU A 348 -24.58 7.03 -35.20
C GLU A 348 -24.94 7.12 -33.70
N THR A 349 -23.93 7.36 -32.87
CA THR A 349 -24.02 7.51 -31.41
C THR A 349 -24.57 8.87 -30.96
N LYS A 350 -24.30 9.95 -31.70
CA LYS A 350 -24.53 11.34 -31.26
C LYS A 350 -25.95 11.64 -30.77
N GLY A 351 -26.18 11.84 -29.47
CA GLY A 351 -27.52 12.04 -28.90
C GLY A 351 -28.31 10.75 -28.62
N ALA A 352 -27.64 9.60 -28.54
CA ALA A 352 -28.19 8.36 -28.00
C ALA A 352 -27.88 8.23 -26.49
N ILE A 353 -28.43 7.20 -25.85
CA ILE A 353 -28.06 6.76 -24.49
C ILE A 353 -27.29 5.44 -24.62
N ALA A 354 -26.12 5.34 -23.99
CA ALA A 354 -25.30 4.13 -24.01
C ALA A 354 -25.83 3.13 -22.99
N LEU A 355 -25.90 1.85 -23.37
CA LEU A 355 -26.06 0.72 -22.45
C LEU A 355 -24.77 -0.10 -22.47
N VAL A 356 -24.10 -0.19 -21.33
CA VAL A 356 -22.81 -0.88 -21.18
C VAL A 356 -22.81 -1.80 -19.97
N ARG A 357 -21.90 -2.78 -19.98
CA ARG A 357 -21.66 -3.74 -18.90
C ARG A 357 -20.54 -3.25 -18.00
N TYR A 358 -20.62 -3.55 -16.70
CA TYR A 358 -19.44 -3.54 -15.82
C TYR A 358 -18.38 -4.56 -16.27
N TYR A 359 -17.17 -4.44 -15.75
CA TYR A 359 -16.03 -5.33 -16.06
C TYR A 359 -15.65 -5.33 -17.55
N GLY A 360 -15.00 -6.40 -18.01
CA GLY A 360 -14.63 -6.64 -19.41
C GLY A 360 -13.46 -5.79 -19.90
N SER A 361 -13.54 -5.32 -21.16
CA SER A 361 -12.46 -4.61 -21.86
C SER A 361 -12.18 -3.18 -21.37
N GLN A 362 -12.94 -2.68 -20.41
CA GLN A 362 -12.66 -1.46 -19.66
C GLN A 362 -13.13 -1.68 -18.23
N GLY A 363 -12.21 -1.77 -17.27
CA GLY A 363 -12.56 -2.04 -15.88
C GLY A 363 -13.22 -0.84 -15.18
N ASP A 364 -12.75 0.37 -15.49
CA ASP A 364 -13.12 1.61 -14.83
C ASP A 364 -14.46 2.15 -15.34
N ARG A 365 -15.40 2.35 -14.41
CA ARG A 365 -16.75 2.84 -14.69
C ARG A 365 -16.79 4.31 -15.12
N ALA A 366 -15.89 5.16 -14.63
CA ALA A 366 -15.74 6.54 -15.06
C ALA A 366 -15.28 6.60 -16.52
N LEU A 367 -14.27 5.79 -16.88
CA LEU A 367 -13.75 5.72 -18.24
C LEU A 367 -14.80 5.20 -19.25
N LYS A 368 -15.72 4.30 -18.84
CA LYS A 368 -16.88 3.91 -19.68
C LYS A 368 -17.80 5.10 -20.00
N VAL A 369 -18.13 5.91 -18.99
CA VAL A 369 -18.99 7.10 -19.16
C VAL A 369 -18.28 8.18 -19.97
N LYS A 370 -16.98 8.40 -19.73
CA LYS A 370 -16.18 9.37 -20.48
C LYS A 370 -15.98 8.97 -21.94
N ALA A 371 -15.70 7.70 -22.22
CA ALA A 371 -15.63 7.22 -23.60
C ALA A 371 -17.00 7.33 -24.33
N ALA A 372 -18.13 7.18 -23.62
CA ALA A 372 -19.46 7.45 -24.17
C ALA A 372 -19.67 8.94 -24.49
N GLU A 373 -19.29 9.82 -23.57
CA GLU A 373 -19.31 11.29 -23.75
C GLU A 373 -18.49 11.73 -24.97
N ASP A 374 -17.26 11.22 -25.12
CA ASP A 374 -16.34 11.61 -26.19
C ASP A 374 -16.85 11.22 -27.58
N VAL A 375 -17.61 10.12 -27.70
CA VAL A 375 -18.31 9.75 -28.95
C VAL A 375 -19.74 10.31 -29.04
N GLY A 376 -20.11 11.23 -28.15
CA GLY A 376 -21.32 12.05 -28.27
C GLY A 376 -22.61 11.43 -27.75
N PHE A 377 -22.56 10.38 -26.92
CA PHE A 377 -23.74 9.97 -26.15
C PHE A 377 -24.18 11.11 -25.20
N ILE A 378 -25.47 11.15 -24.86
CA ILE A 378 -26.03 12.15 -23.93
C ILE A 378 -26.38 11.57 -22.56
N GLY A 379 -26.10 10.27 -22.35
CA GLY A 379 -26.25 9.60 -21.07
C GLY A 379 -25.75 8.16 -21.15
N CYS A 380 -25.45 7.55 -20.00
CA CYS A 380 -24.88 6.20 -19.92
C CYS A 380 -25.56 5.35 -18.82
N ILE A 381 -25.95 4.13 -19.13
CA ILE A 381 -26.53 3.16 -18.20
C ILE A 381 -25.55 1.98 -18.11
N ILE A 382 -25.13 1.65 -16.89
CA ILE A 382 -24.17 0.55 -16.63
C ILE A 382 -24.88 -0.56 -15.85
N TYR A 383 -24.69 -1.83 -16.22
CA TYR A 383 -25.27 -2.97 -15.50
C TYR A 383 -24.28 -4.12 -15.27
N SER A 384 -24.50 -4.90 -14.21
CA SER A 384 -23.72 -6.10 -13.87
C SER A 384 -24.26 -7.31 -14.62
N ASP A 385 -23.66 -7.68 -15.75
CA ASP A 385 -24.12 -8.81 -16.56
C ASP A 385 -23.85 -10.17 -15.87
N PRO A 386 -24.83 -11.10 -15.81
CA PRO A 386 -24.65 -12.42 -15.17
C PRO A 386 -23.50 -13.26 -15.72
N GLY A 387 -23.10 -13.01 -16.97
CA GLY A 387 -21.96 -13.66 -17.62
C GLY A 387 -20.62 -13.30 -16.97
N ASP A 388 -20.54 -12.14 -16.30
CA ASP A 388 -19.36 -11.64 -15.59
C ASP A 388 -19.53 -11.70 -14.07
N ASP A 389 -20.72 -11.38 -13.57
CA ASP A 389 -21.10 -11.44 -12.16
C ASP A 389 -22.60 -11.75 -12.02
N GLY A 390 -22.92 -12.97 -11.59
CA GLY A 390 -24.28 -13.42 -11.36
C GLY A 390 -24.40 -14.94 -11.50
N PHE A 391 -25.63 -15.41 -11.75
CA PHE A 391 -25.98 -16.83 -11.69
C PHE A 391 -25.24 -17.75 -12.69
N VAL A 392 -24.56 -17.21 -13.71
CA VAL A 392 -23.73 -18.00 -14.64
C VAL A 392 -22.38 -18.36 -14.00
N LYS A 393 -21.88 -17.55 -13.05
CA LYS A 393 -20.64 -17.81 -12.32
C LYS A 393 -20.84 -18.73 -11.11
N GLY A 394 -22.04 -18.72 -10.50
CA GLY A 394 -22.38 -19.59 -9.37
C GLY A 394 -23.63 -19.11 -8.61
N GLU A 395 -23.80 -19.57 -7.37
CA GLU A 395 -24.94 -19.13 -6.54
C GLU A 395 -24.85 -17.64 -6.18
N VAL A 396 -25.99 -16.95 -6.22
CA VAL A 396 -26.11 -15.51 -5.99
C VAL A 396 -26.47 -15.19 -4.53
N ALA A 397 -26.13 -13.97 -4.09
CA ALA A 397 -26.50 -13.48 -2.77
C ALA A 397 -28.03 -13.52 -2.55
N PRO A 398 -28.52 -13.77 -1.32
CA PRO A 398 -27.74 -13.97 -0.08
C PRO A 398 -27.16 -15.37 0.10
N LYS A 399 -27.48 -16.35 -0.77
CA LYS A 399 -27.09 -17.77 -0.58
C LYS A 399 -25.69 -18.12 -1.10
N GLY A 400 -25.18 -17.32 -2.03
CA GLY A 400 -23.83 -17.45 -2.58
C GLY A 400 -23.16 -16.08 -2.75
N ARG A 401 -22.10 -16.03 -3.56
CA ARG A 401 -21.21 -14.86 -3.64
C ARG A 401 -21.58 -13.86 -4.75
N PHE A 402 -22.26 -14.30 -5.81
CA PHE A 402 -22.44 -13.49 -7.01
C PHE A 402 -23.66 -12.56 -6.98
N MET A 403 -23.70 -11.56 -7.86
CA MET A 403 -24.76 -10.53 -7.88
C MET A 403 -26.16 -11.12 -8.19
N PRO A 404 -27.19 -10.84 -7.37
CA PRO A 404 -28.57 -11.28 -7.61
C PRO A 404 -29.30 -10.45 -8.68
N GLU A 405 -30.51 -10.88 -9.07
CA GLU A 405 -31.28 -10.29 -10.19
C GLU A 405 -31.52 -8.79 -10.10
N PHE A 406 -31.84 -8.31 -8.89
CA PHE A 406 -32.06 -6.90 -8.59
C PHE A 406 -30.95 -6.31 -7.70
N GLY A 407 -29.78 -6.94 -7.64
CA GLY A 407 -28.59 -6.35 -7.02
C GLY A 407 -27.96 -5.33 -7.94
N VAL A 408 -27.44 -4.23 -7.38
CA VAL A 408 -26.82 -3.16 -8.17
C VAL A 408 -25.47 -2.75 -7.58
N GLN A 409 -24.43 -2.80 -8.42
CA GLN A 409 -23.14 -2.20 -8.11
C GLN A 409 -23.24 -0.67 -8.20
N ARG A 410 -23.06 0.02 -7.08
CA ARG A 410 -22.82 1.48 -7.05
C ARG A 410 -21.34 1.77 -7.34
N GLY A 411 -20.96 3.04 -7.32
CA GLY A 411 -19.58 3.46 -7.60
C GLY A 411 -19.54 4.87 -8.15
N ALA A 412 -18.47 5.60 -7.89
CA ALA A 412 -18.27 6.89 -8.50
C ALA A 412 -17.76 6.78 -9.94
N VAL A 413 -18.13 7.76 -10.75
CA VAL A 413 -17.66 7.97 -12.13
C VAL A 413 -16.66 9.13 -12.20
N SER A 414 -15.86 9.29 -11.14
CA SER A 414 -14.72 10.20 -11.05
C SER A 414 -13.58 9.71 -11.93
N LEU A 415 -12.94 10.61 -12.67
CA LEU A 415 -11.81 10.27 -13.54
C LEU A 415 -10.52 10.19 -12.72
N MET A 416 -10.43 9.21 -11.82
CA MET A 416 -9.33 9.02 -10.87
C MET A 416 -7.94 8.96 -11.52
N SER A 417 -7.85 8.38 -12.73
CA SER A 417 -6.60 8.33 -13.50
C SER A 417 -6.19 9.69 -14.07
N TRP A 418 -7.08 10.68 -14.07
CA TRP A 418 -6.86 12.03 -14.60
C TRP A 418 -6.66 13.04 -13.47
N VAL A 419 -7.51 12.97 -12.44
CA VAL A 419 -7.49 13.76 -11.21
C VAL A 419 -7.94 12.87 -10.04
N VAL A 420 -7.12 12.81 -8.99
CA VAL A 420 -7.40 12.11 -7.72
C VAL A 420 -7.64 13.14 -6.60
N GLY A 421 -8.37 12.78 -5.55
CA GLY A 421 -8.79 13.71 -4.49
C GLY A 421 -10.12 14.42 -4.77
N ASP A 422 -10.43 15.50 -4.04
CA ASP A 422 -11.57 16.35 -4.39
C ASP A 422 -11.36 16.92 -5.81
N ALA A 423 -12.30 16.62 -6.70
CA ALA A 423 -12.29 17.12 -8.06
C ALA A 423 -12.24 18.66 -8.13
N LEU A 424 -12.66 19.38 -7.09
CA LEU A 424 -12.62 20.85 -7.06
C LEU A 424 -11.31 21.44 -6.49
N THR A 425 -10.43 20.66 -5.85
CA THR A 425 -9.15 21.15 -5.31
C THR A 425 -7.91 20.37 -5.79
N PRO A 426 -7.77 20.06 -7.09
CA PRO A 426 -6.72 19.15 -7.56
C PRO A 426 -5.30 19.72 -7.37
N GLY A 427 -4.57 19.18 -6.40
CA GLY A 427 -3.20 19.55 -6.06
C GLY A 427 -3.05 20.35 -4.76
N TRP A 428 -4.12 20.58 -3.98
CA TRP A 428 -4.08 21.20 -2.66
C TRP A 428 -5.27 20.80 -1.79
N ALA A 429 -5.03 20.60 -0.49
CA ALA A 429 -6.07 20.13 0.43
C ALA A 429 -7.32 21.03 0.52
N SER A 430 -8.49 20.39 0.56
CA SER A 430 -9.85 20.92 0.75
C SER A 430 -10.13 21.42 2.18
N VAL A 431 -9.31 22.37 2.63
CA VAL A 431 -9.45 23.07 3.91
C VAL A 431 -10.31 24.34 3.78
N GLU A 432 -10.77 24.90 4.91
CA GLU A 432 -11.57 26.11 4.94
C GLU A 432 -10.88 27.28 4.19
N GLY A 433 -11.55 27.81 3.17
CA GLY A 433 -11.03 28.91 2.34
C GLY A 433 -10.06 28.50 1.24
N ALA A 434 -9.89 27.20 0.97
CA ALA A 434 -9.17 26.70 -0.21
C ALA A 434 -9.78 27.25 -1.52
N ALA A 435 -8.95 27.41 -2.55
CA ALA A 435 -9.43 27.77 -3.88
C ALA A 435 -10.14 26.56 -4.50
N ARG A 436 -11.28 26.76 -5.17
CA ARG A 436 -11.99 25.69 -5.89
C ARG A 436 -12.04 25.96 -7.40
N ILE A 437 -11.83 24.93 -8.20
CA ILE A 437 -12.08 24.99 -9.65
C ILE A 437 -13.57 24.74 -9.94
N PRO A 438 -14.15 25.30 -11.02
CA PRO A 438 -15.54 25.05 -11.37
C PRO A 438 -15.83 23.59 -11.71
N LYS A 439 -17.09 23.18 -11.56
CA LYS A 439 -17.58 21.85 -11.98
C LYS A 439 -17.66 21.72 -13.50
N GLU A 440 -17.95 22.82 -14.19
CA GLU A 440 -18.13 22.84 -15.64
C GLU A 440 -16.80 22.66 -16.40
N ASN A 441 -16.68 21.57 -17.17
CA ASN A 441 -15.47 21.15 -17.86
C ASN A 441 -14.30 20.81 -16.92
N ASN A 442 -14.61 20.36 -15.70
CA ASN A 442 -13.62 19.83 -14.77
C ASN A 442 -13.02 18.51 -15.31
N PRO A 443 -11.68 18.37 -15.37
CA PRO A 443 -11.05 17.16 -15.91
C PRO A 443 -11.24 15.91 -15.03
N GLY A 444 -11.61 16.04 -13.76
CA GLY A 444 -11.95 14.93 -12.87
C GLY A 444 -13.40 14.44 -12.97
N LEU A 445 -14.28 15.15 -13.70
CA LEU A 445 -15.72 14.88 -13.74
C LEU A 445 -16.22 14.54 -15.15
N VAL A 446 -17.27 13.70 -15.22
CA VAL A 446 -17.97 13.38 -16.47
C VAL A 446 -19.06 14.39 -16.80
N ASN A 447 -19.29 14.65 -18.09
CA ASN A 447 -20.18 15.69 -18.59
C ASN A 447 -21.55 15.18 -19.07
N ILE A 448 -21.89 13.92 -18.81
CA ILE A 448 -23.19 13.30 -19.12
C ILE A 448 -23.79 12.58 -17.90
N PRO A 449 -25.13 12.53 -17.74
CA PRO A 449 -25.77 11.76 -16.69
C PRO A 449 -25.55 10.26 -16.87
N SER A 450 -25.25 9.57 -15.77
CA SER A 450 -25.17 8.12 -15.72
C SER A 450 -25.80 7.53 -14.46
N VAL A 451 -26.34 6.31 -14.60
CA VAL A 451 -27.03 5.56 -13.53
C VAL A 451 -26.64 4.08 -13.62
N PRO A 452 -26.30 3.43 -12.49
CA PRO A 452 -26.12 1.98 -12.44
C PRO A 452 -27.47 1.26 -12.35
N LEU A 453 -27.55 0.06 -12.92
CA LEU A 453 -28.79 -0.67 -13.09
C LEU A 453 -28.60 -2.18 -12.84
N SER A 454 -29.63 -2.83 -12.31
CA SER A 454 -29.67 -4.28 -12.16
C SER A 454 -29.76 -4.98 -13.52
N TRP A 455 -29.28 -6.23 -13.63
CA TRP A 455 -29.49 -6.98 -14.88
C TRP A 455 -30.95 -7.37 -15.09
N GLY A 456 -31.74 -7.51 -14.01
CA GLY A 456 -33.19 -7.70 -14.07
C GLY A 456 -33.91 -6.56 -14.79
N ASP A 457 -33.53 -5.31 -14.52
CA ASP A 457 -34.02 -4.14 -15.26
C ASP A 457 -33.38 -4.04 -16.67
N ALA A 458 -32.07 -4.27 -16.81
CA ALA A 458 -31.37 -4.20 -18.10
C ALA A 458 -31.90 -5.22 -19.13
N LYS A 459 -32.45 -6.35 -18.68
CA LYS A 459 -33.15 -7.33 -19.53
C LYS A 459 -34.25 -6.68 -20.38
N PHE A 460 -35.04 -5.76 -19.82
CA PHE A 460 -36.11 -5.08 -20.57
C PHE A 460 -35.57 -4.12 -21.64
N LEU A 461 -34.45 -3.45 -21.36
CA LEU A 461 -33.76 -2.59 -22.33
C LEU A 461 -33.23 -3.40 -23.52
N LEU A 462 -32.56 -4.54 -23.26
CA LEU A 462 -32.08 -5.45 -24.30
C LEU A 462 -33.22 -6.09 -25.09
N GLN A 463 -34.32 -6.47 -24.43
CA GLN A 463 -35.51 -6.99 -25.12
C GLN A 463 -36.18 -5.95 -26.03
N ALA A 464 -36.15 -4.66 -25.65
CA ALA A 464 -36.65 -3.57 -26.50
C ALA A 464 -35.75 -3.29 -27.72
N LEU A 465 -34.45 -3.64 -27.64
CA LEU A 465 -33.51 -3.57 -28.77
C LEU A 465 -33.64 -4.72 -29.78
N LYS A 466 -34.40 -5.78 -29.45
CA LYS A 466 -34.50 -6.98 -30.29
C LYS A 466 -34.95 -6.66 -31.73
N GLY A 467 -34.07 -6.95 -32.69
CA GLY A 467 -34.31 -6.73 -34.12
C GLY A 467 -34.10 -5.29 -34.59
N VAL A 468 -33.51 -4.42 -33.77
CA VAL A 468 -33.19 -3.02 -34.09
C VAL A 468 -31.70 -2.88 -34.40
N GLY A 469 -31.36 -2.17 -35.48
CA GLY A 469 -29.97 -1.99 -35.91
C GLY A 469 -29.33 -3.31 -36.32
N GLN A 470 -28.14 -3.59 -35.77
CA GLN A 470 -27.34 -4.77 -36.10
C GLN A 470 -27.36 -5.77 -34.93
N ALA A 471 -27.33 -7.07 -35.24
CA ALA A 471 -27.15 -8.10 -34.22
C ALA A 471 -25.76 -7.93 -33.57
N ALA A 472 -25.69 -8.03 -32.24
CA ALA A 472 -24.41 -7.95 -31.55
C ALA A 472 -23.54 -9.17 -31.91
N PRO A 473 -22.21 -8.98 -32.04
CA PRO A 473 -21.30 -10.08 -32.33
C PRO A 473 -21.22 -11.05 -31.12
N GLU A 474 -20.69 -12.26 -31.32
CA GLU A 474 -20.76 -13.33 -30.32
C GLU A 474 -20.06 -12.94 -29.00
N GLU A 475 -18.91 -12.28 -29.11
CA GLU A 475 -18.10 -11.73 -28.01
C GLU A 475 -18.80 -10.62 -27.21
N TRP A 476 -19.86 -10.00 -27.75
CA TRP A 476 -20.66 -8.98 -27.07
C TRP A 476 -21.90 -9.54 -26.37
N LYS A 477 -22.19 -10.84 -26.51
CA LYS A 477 -23.28 -11.47 -25.76
C LYS A 477 -22.93 -11.62 -24.29
N GLY A 478 -23.97 -11.67 -23.46
CA GLY A 478 -23.86 -11.88 -22.03
C GLY A 478 -24.76 -13.00 -21.53
N GLY A 479 -24.87 -13.09 -20.20
CA GLY A 479 -25.57 -14.14 -19.48
C GLY A 479 -27.05 -13.87 -19.18
N ILE A 480 -27.62 -12.73 -19.60
CA ILE A 480 -29.03 -12.42 -19.29
C ILE A 480 -29.98 -13.44 -19.97
N PRO A 481 -30.89 -14.09 -19.22
CA PRO A 481 -31.76 -15.11 -19.77
C PRO A 481 -32.82 -14.47 -20.69
N ASP A 482 -33.14 -15.15 -21.80
CA ASP A 482 -34.11 -14.70 -22.83
C ASP A 482 -33.80 -13.35 -23.49
N ALA A 483 -32.56 -12.86 -23.40
CA ALA A 483 -32.09 -11.66 -24.10
C ALA A 483 -31.42 -12.02 -25.43
N GLU A 484 -31.88 -11.40 -26.53
CA GLU A 484 -31.13 -11.36 -27.78
C GLU A 484 -30.37 -10.04 -27.83
N TYR A 485 -29.04 -10.11 -27.89
CA TYR A 485 -28.20 -8.92 -27.91
C TYR A 485 -28.19 -8.30 -29.32
N TRP A 486 -28.77 -7.10 -29.42
CA TRP A 486 -28.79 -6.25 -30.61
C TRP A 486 -28.19 -4.90 -30.24
N ILE A 487 -27.44 -4.30 -31.16
CA ILE A 487 -26.72 -3.05 -30.91
C ILE A 487 -27.68 -1.87 -30.87
N GLY A 488 -28.75 -1.88 -31.67
CA GLY A 488 -29.62 -0.74 -31.87
C GLY A 488 -29.08 0.27 -32.87
N ASP A 489 -29.89 1.31 -33.13
CA ASP A 489 -29.57 2.46 -33.98
C ASP A 489 -30.49 3.64 -33.64
N LYS A 490 -30.44 4.73 -34.43
CA LYS A 490 -31.29 5.92 -34.25
C LYS A 490 -32.80 5.70 -34.38
N SER A 491 -33.25 4.58 -34.94
CA SER A 491 -34.66 4.19 -35.04
C SER A 491 -35.16 3.36 -33.85
N GLY A 492 -34.27 3.02 -32.91
CA GLY A 492 -34.55 2.22 -31.73
C GLY A 492 -35.45 2.87 -30.68
N PRO A 493 -35.79 2.12 -29.62
CA PRO A 493 -36.64 2.60 -28.55
C PRO A 493 -35.99 3.81 -27.85
N VAL A 494 -36.78 4.86 -27.65
CA VAL A 494 -36.35 6.06 -26.93
C VAL A 494 -36.44 5.77 -25.44
N VAL A 495 -35.32 5.95 -24.74
CA VAL A 495 -35.24 5.87 -23.28
C VAL A 495 -35.23 7.29 -22.70
N HIS A 496 -35.95 7.47 -21.60
CA HIS A 496 -35.87 8.64 -20.73
C HIS A 496 -34.98 8.27 -19.53
N LEU A 497 -33.81 8.88 -19.47
CA LEU A 497 -32.87 8.76 -18.35
C LEU A 497 -32.93 10.06 -17.55
N VAL A 498 -33.21 9.95 -16.26
CA VAL A 498 -33.14 11.06 -15.30
C VAL A 498 -32.19 10.68 -14.19
N ASN A 499 -31.28 11.60 -13.85
CA ASN A 499 -30.46 11.57 -12.67
C ASN A 499 -30.43 12.99 -12.08
N ASP A 500 -31.38 13.32 -11.20
CA ASP A 500 -31.41 14.55 -10.41
C ASP A 500 -30.85 14.24 -9.01
N GLN A 501 -29.90 15.06 -8.55
CA GLN A 501 -29.05 14.78 -7.40
C GLN A 501 -28.87 16.04 -6.57
N ASP A 502 -28.61 15.87 -5.28
CA ASP A 502 -28.28 16.96 -4.38
C ASP A 502 -26.75 17.10 -4.37
N GLU A 503 -26.23 18.15 -5.02
CA GLU A 503 -24.80 18.47 -5.14
C GLU A 503 -24.36 19.42 -4.03
N VAL A 504 -23.29 19.08 -3.30
CA VAL A 504 -22.74 19.87 -2.18
C VAL A 504 -21.25 20.10 -2.43
N GLU A 505 -20.84 21.38 -2.56
CA GLU A 505 -19.45 21.76 -2.91
C GLU A 505 -18.48 21.70 -1.72
N GLU A 506 -18.99 21.72 -0.48
CA GLU A 506 -18.21 21.66 0.75
C GLU A 506 -18.86 20.69 1.76
N GLN A 507 -19.12 19.45 1.33
CA GLN A 507 -19.61 18.41 2.23
C GLN A 507 -18.48 18.01 3.19
N PRO A 508 -18.69 18.01 4.52
CA PRO A 508 -17.66 17.57 5.44
C PRO A 508 -17.43 16.05 5.32
N ILE A 509 -16.16 15.65 5.24
CA ILE A 509 -15.66 14.28 5.43
C ILE A 509 -14.66 14.26 6.60
N TRP A 510 -14.45 13.10 7.22
CA TRP A 510 -13.68 12.96 8.46
C TRP A 510 -12.68 11.79 8.44
N ASN A 511 -11.40 12.11 8.31
CA ASN A 511 -10.34 11.14 8.57
C ASN A 511 -10.12 10.99 10.08
N VAL A 512 -9.93 9.77 10.57
CA VAL A 512 -9.57 9.52 11.98
C VAL A 512 -8.13 9.03 12.06
N MET A 513 -7.29 9.80 12.76
CA MET A 513 -5.85 9.57 12.85
C MET A 513 -5.47 9.17 14.28
N GLY A 514 -4.53 8.23 14.42
CA GLY A 514 -4.05 7.74 15.71
C GLY A 514 -2.57 7.40 15.71
N LYS A 515 -1.79 7.92 16.66
CA LYS A 515 -0.32 7.78 16.69
C LYS A 515 0.22 6.96 17.87
N ILE A 516 1.25 6.16 17.61
CA ILE A 516 2.15 5.59 18.61
C ILE A 516 3.55 6.14 18.34
N THR A 517 4.10 6.94 19.28
CA THR A 517 5.40 7.60 19.08
C THR A 517 6.57 6.62 19.17
N GLY A 518 7.50 6.70 18.21
CA GLY A 518 8.76 5.95 18.25
C GLY A 518 9.72 6.40 19.35
N VAL A 519 10.71 5.55 19.69
CA VAL A 519 11.80 5.90 20.64
C VAL A 519 13.08 6.39 19.98
N GLU A 520 13.38 5.96 18.74
CA GLU A 520 14.62 6.29 18.04
C GLU A 520 14.41 7.37 16.96
N GLN A 521 13.52 7.12 16.01
CA GLN A 521 13.21 8.01 14.89
C GLN A 521 11.74 8.44 14.99
N LYS A 522 11.46 9.55 15.69
CA LYS A 522 10.09 9.91 16.13
C LYS A 522 9.27 10.59 15.04
N GLU A 523 9.98 11.37 14.24
CA GLU A 523 9.52 12.03 13.03
C GLU A 523 9.15 11.00 11.95
N LYS A 524 9.94 9.93 11.80
CA LYS A 524 9.72 8.89 10.77
C LYS A 524 8.51 8.03 11.09
N ALA A 525 7.59 7.92 10.14
CA ALA A 525 6.31 7.26 10.30
C ALA A 525 6.14 6.05 9.37
N VAL A 526 5.68 4.93 9.94
CA VAL A 526 4.99 3.86 9.19
C VAL A 526 3.50 4.19 9.23
N ILE A 527 2.94 4.60 8.10
CA ILE A 527 1.52 4.94 8.00
C ILE A 527 0.74 3.65 7.67
N VAL A 528 -0.41 3.48 8.34
CA VAL A 528 -1.24 2.28 8.30
C VAL A 528 -2.67 2.70 8.02
N GLY A 529 -3.19 2.38 6.83
CA GLY A 529 -4.44 2.96 6.33
C GLY A 529 -5.49 1.95 5.88
N ASN A 530 -6.74 2.37 5.98
CA ASN A 530 -7.95 1.72 5.49
C ASN A 530 -9.06 2.80 5.39
N HIS A 531 -9.76 2.90 4.27
CA HIS A 531 -11.00 3.69 4.22
C HIS A 531 -12.12 3.05 5.01
N ARG A 532 -13.12 3.87 5.35
CA ARG A 532 -14.22 3.50 6.25
C ARG A 532 -15.57 3.68 5.58
N ASP A 533 -15.69 4.63 4.66
CA ASP A 533 -16.91 4.88 3.91
C ASP A 533 -17.21 3.75 2.93
N ALA A 534 -18.51 3.46 2.76
CA ALA A 534 -19.01 2.49 1.79
C ALA A 534 -20.27 2.98 1.09
N TRP A 535 -20.55 2.52 -0.12
CA TRP A 535 -21.81 2.82 -0.79
C TRP A 535 -23.07 2.43 0.00
N VAL A 536 -23.02 1.35 0.79
CA VAL A 536 -24.14 0.87 1.63
C VAL A 536 -23.59 0.35 2.97
N TYR A 537 -23.74 -0.93 3.30
CA TYR A 537 -23.30 -1.52 4.58
C TYR A 537 -21.83 -1.95 4.59
N GLY A 538 -21.25 -2.18 3.41
CA GLY A 538 -19.82 -2.39 3.18
C GLY A 538 -19.16 -3.47 4.05
N ALA A 539 -19.75 -4.67 4.14
CA ALA A 539 -19.19 -5.71 5.01
C ALA A 539 -17.86 -6.28 4.49
N THR A 540 -17.70 -6.38 3.18
CA THR A 540 -16.43 -6.72 2.55
C THR A 540 -15.64 -5.44 2.31
N ASP A 541 -16.28 -4.47 1.67
CA ASP A 541 -15.67 -3.24 1.19
C ASP A 541 -16.26 -2.02 1.90
N PRO A 542 -15.53 -1.32 2.80
CA PRO A 542 -14.21 -1.64 3.35
C PRO A 542 -14.27 -2.29 4.75
N GLY A 543 -15.46 -2.64 5.25
CA GLY A 543 -15.66 -3.02 6.64
C GLY A 543 -14.84 -4.22 7.10
N SER A 544 -14.38 -5.07 6.17
CA SER A 544 -13.40 -6.12 6.47
C SER A 544 -12.03 -5.55 6.83
N GLY A 545 -11.53 -4.56 6.10
CA GLY A 545 -10.34 -3.78 6.45
C GLY A 545 -10.49 -3.05 7.76
N THR A 546 -11.61 -2.34 7.97
CA THR A 546 -11.84 -1.57 9.20
C THR A 546 -11.91 -2.47 10.43
N ALA A 547 -12.60 -3.60 10.36
CA ALA A 547 -12.68 -4.56 11.46
C ALA A 547 -11.31 -5.17 11.81
N VAL A 548 -10.46 -5.43 10.81
CA VAL A 548 -9.08 -5.91 11.03
C VAL A 548 -8.19 -4.79 11.58
N MET A 549 -8.32 -3.54 11.10
CA MET A 549 -7.56 -2.39 11.60
C MET A 549 -7.83 -2.14 13.09
N LEU A 550 -9.10 -2.18 13.52
CA LEU A 550 -9.47 -2.01 14.92
C LEU A 550 -8.86 -3.09 15.83
N GLU A 551 -8.81 -4.34 15.35
CA GLU A 551 -8.15 -5.44 16.05
C GLU A 551 -6.62 -5.26 16.10
N VAL A 552 -5.99 -4.82 15.00
CA VAL A 552 -4.55 -4.50 14.94
C VAL A 552 -4.21 -3.37 15.93
N VAL A 553 -5.01 -2.31 15.96
CA VAL A 553 -4.89 -1.21 16.94
C VAL A 553 -5.04 -1.71 18.38
N SER A 554 -5.98 -2.62 18.66
CA SER A 554 -6.10 -3.26 19.97
C SER A 554 -4.87 -4.10 20.35
N ILE A 555 -4.24 -4.78 19.40
CA ILE A 555 -3.01 -5.57 19.62
C ILE A 555 -1.83 -4.64 19.97
N PHE A 556 -1.67 -3.54 19.23
CA PHE A 556 -0.61 -2.56 19.50
C PHE A 556 -0.87 -1.77 20.80
N GLY A 557 -2.13 -1.49 21.14
CA GLY A 557 -2.50 -0.91 22.43
C GLY A 557 -2.13 -1.81 23.62
N ASP A 558 -2.38 -3.12 23.50
CA ASP A 558 -1.97 -4.12 24.50
C ASP A 558 -0.43 -4.16 24.68
N LEU A 559 0.34 -4.10 23.58
CA LEU A 559 1.80 -3.93 23.62
C LEU A 559 2.24 -2.64 24.32
N VAL A 560 1.65 -1.50 23.93
CA VAL A 560 1.91 -0.17 24.49
C VAL A 560 1.63 -0.14 26.00
N SER A 561 0.55 -0.79 26.45
CA SER A 561 0.17 -0.91 27.86
C SER A 561 1.17 -1.71 28.70
N LYS A 562 1.87 -2.67 28.07
CA LYS A 562 2.94 -3.48 28.67
C LYS A 562 4.31 -2.78 28.66
N GLY A 563 4.38 -1.58 28.08
CA GLY A 563 5.58 -0.76 28.01
C GLY A 563 6.44 -0.98 26.77
N TRP A 564 5.97 -1.73 25.76
CA TRP A 564 6.63 -1.75 24.46
C TRP A 564 6.45 -0.39 23.76
N ARG A 565 7.45 -0.01 22.97
CA ARG A 565 7.40 1.13 22.04
C ARG A 565 8.21 0.76 20.80
N PRO A 566 7.77 1.16 19.60
CA PRO A 566 8.52 0.94 18.36
C PRO A 566 9.74 1.85 18.28
N LEU A 567 10.70 1.52 17.42
CA LEU A 567 11.83 2.41 17.11
C LEU A 567 11.37 3.64 16.30
N ARG A 568 10.38 3.45 15.42
CA ARG A 568 9.79 4.48 14.53
C ARG A 568 8.32 4.70 14.86
N SER A 569 7.79 5.88 14.59
CA SER A 569 6.36 6.13 14.87
C SER A 569 5.46 5.29 13.97
N ILE A 570 4.29 4.91 14.49
CA ILE A 570 3.21 4.25 13.75
C ILE A 570 2.04 5.24 13.71
N GLU A 571 1.53 5.53 12.52
CA GLU A 571 0.40 6.44 12.30
C GLU A 571 -0.74 5.64 11.65
N PHE A 572 -1.77 5.30 12.43
CA PHE A 572 -3.00 4.67 11.95
C PHE A 572 -3.94 5.74 11.38
N ALA A 573 -4.58 5.41 10.27
CA ALA A 573 -5.47 6.31 9.53
C ALA A 573 -6.72 5.56 9.06
N SER A 574 -7.89 6.09 9.41
CA SER A 574 -9.18 5.67 8.87
C SER A 574 -9.69 6.76 7.94
N TRP A 575 -9.66 6.49 6.64
CA TRP A 575 -10.01 7.46 5.60
C TRP A 575 -11.53 7.53 5.35
N ASP A 576 -11.98 8.63 4.76
CA ASP A 576 -13.36 8.90 4.34
C ASP A 576 -13.36 9.47 2.91
N GLY A 577 -14.43 9.28 2.16
CA GLY A 577 -14.53 9.69 0.74
C GLY A 577 -13.65 8.90 -0.22
N GLU A 578 -13.20 7.69 0.13
CA GLU A 578 -12.45 6.83 -0.79
C GLU A 578 -13.32 6.48 -1.99
N GLU A 579 -14.55 6.03 -1.73
CA GLU A 579 -15.48 5.47 -2.70
C GLU A 579 -15.82 6.45 -3.83
N TYR A 580 -15.67 7.75 -3.54
CA TYR A 580 -15.84 8.83 -4.50
C TYR A 580 -14.59 9.04 -5.37
N ASN A 581 -13.42 9.30 -4.80
CA ASN A 581 -12.20 9.57 -5.60
C ASN A 581 -10.90 9.51 -4.77
N LEU A 582 -10.80 8.58 -3.81
CA LEU A 582 -9.67 8.51 -2.86
C LEU A 582 -9.52 9.81 -2.05
N ILE A 583 -10.64 10.45 -1.68
CA ILE A 583 -10.63 11.86 -1.29
C ILE A 583 -9.86 12.06 0.01
N GLY A 584 -10.31 11.48 1.13
CA GLY A 584 -9.71 11.74 2.45
C GLY A 584 -8.22 11.43 2.52
N SER A 585 -7.76 10.33 1.93
CA SER A 585 -6.33 10.00 1.85
C SER A 585 -5.55 10.97 0.97
N THR A 586 -6.12 11.42 -0.15
CA THR A 586 -5.49 12.42 -1.02
C THR A 586 -5.41 13.79 -0.35
N GLU A 587 -6.49 14.29 0.26
CA GLU A 587 -6.50 15.59 0.96
C GLU A 587 -5.48 15.62 2.11
N TYR A 588 -5.32 14.50 2.82
CA TYR A 588 -4.28 14.34 3.84
C TYR A 588 -2.87 14.43 3.23
N VAL A 589 -2.63 13.74 2.11
CA VAL A 589 -1.33 13.79 1.40
C VAL A 589 -1.04 15.18 0.84
N GLU A 590 -2.04 15.86 0.26
CA GLU A 590 -1.90 17.21 -0.28
C GLU A 590 -1.69 18.26 0.82
N GLY A 591 -2.26 18.05 2.01
CA GLY A 591 -2.07 18.91 3.17
C GLY A 591 -0.70 18.79 3.85
N ASP A 592 -0.01 17.66 3.70
CA ASP A 592 1.20 17.31 4.48
C ASP A 592 2.33 16.71 3.61
N MET A 593 2.31 17.04 2.31
CA MET A 593 3.12 16.42 1.27
C MET A 593 4.63 16.47 1.53
N GLU A 594 5.12 17.57 2.10
CA GLU A 594 6.55 17.75 2.35
C GLU A 594 7.04 16.93 3.56
N ARG A 595 6.23 16.76 4.61
CA ARG A 595 6.56 15.82 5.69
C ARG A 595 6.56 14.40 5.15
N LEU A 596 5.57 13.99 4.38
CA LEU A 596 5.51 12.63 3.83
C LEU A 596 6.73 12.30 2.94
N ARG A 597 7.22 13.25 2.15
CA ARG A 597 8.46 13.13 1.37
C ARG A 597 9.73 12.99 2.23
N GLN A 598 9.75 13.59 3.41
CA GLN A 598 10.93 13.58 4.28
C GLN A 598 10.92 12.43 5.29
N ASP A 599 9.74 12.08 5.81
CA ASP A 599 9.50 11.27 7.00
C ASP A 599 8.57 10.06 6.78
N GLY A 600 7.82 10.01 5.67
CA GLY A 600 6.95 8.88 5.32
C GLY A 600 7.77 7.68 4.87
N PHE A 601 7.95 6.71 5.78
CA PHE A 601 8.84 5.57 5.56
C PHE A 601 8.19 4.39 4.84
N ALA A 602 6.89 4.17 5.07
CA ALA A 602 6.09 3.19 4.35
C ALA A 602 4.60 3.50 4.54
N TYR A 603 3.78 3.18 3.53
CA TYR A 603 2.33 3.13 3.66
C TYR A 603 1.85 1.68 3.52
N LEU A 604 1.11 1.19 4.51
CA LEU A 604 0.52 -0.15 4.54
C LEU A 604 -1.00 -0.02 4.45
N ASN A 605 -1.55 -0.30 3.27
CA ASN A 605 -2.97 -0.26 2.97
C ASN A 605 -3.61 -1.64 3.21
N VAL A 606 -4.80 -1.65 3.81
CA VAL A 606 -5.73 -2.78 3.70
C VAL A 606 -7.12 -2.19 3.46
N ASP A 607 -7.50 -2.21 2.20
CA ASP A 607 -8.85 -1.96 1.67
C ASP A 607 -9.77 -3.14 2.06
N VAL A 608 -10.22 -3.95 1.11
CA VAL A 608 -10.82 -5.26 1.33
C VAL A 608 -9.80 -6.21 1.94
N ALA A 609 -9.92 -6.44 3.25
CA ALA A 609 -9.18 -7.46 3.97
C ALA A 609 -9.51 -8.87 3.47
N VAL A 610 -10.80 -9.18 3.29
CA VAL A 610 -11.26 -10.56 3.01
C VAL A 610 -12.42 -10.60 2.01
N GLY A 611 -12.06 -10.57 0.72
CA GLY A 611 -12.93 -10.91 -0.41
C GLY A 611 -12.88 -12.40 -0.81
N GLY A 612 -12.10 -13.23 -0.10
CA GLY A 612 -11.96 -14.67 -0.38
C GLY A 612 -10.95 -15.40 0.53
N THR A 613 -10.21 -16.37 -0.02
CA THR A 613 -9.30 -17.25 0.78
C THR A 613 -7.87 -17.33 0.24
N ASP A 614 -7.57 -16.66 -0.87
CA ASP A 614 -6.26 -16.69 -1.50
C ASP A 614 -5.56 -15.36 -1.24
N PHE A 615 -4.46 -15.39 -0.50
CA PHE A 615 -3.72 -14.17 -0.15
C PHE A 615 -3.13 -13.48 -1.39
N ARG A 616 -3.42 -12.19 -1.55
CA ARG A 616 -2.91 -11.27 -2.58
C ARG A 616 -2.05 -10.16 -1.96
N ALA A 617 -1.14 -9.61 -2.76
CA ALA A 617 -0.45 -8.37 -2.44
C ALA A 617 -0.04 -7.61 -3.71
N ALA A 618 -0.19 -6.29 -3.68
CA ALA A 618 0.28 -5.35 -4.68
C ALA A 618 1.11 -4.27 -3.97
N GLY A 619 2.21 -3.80 -4.54
CA GLY A 619 3.07 -2.83 -3.86
C GLY A 619 4.39 -2.56 -4.54
N SER A 620 5.16 -1.64 -3.94
CA SER A 620 6.55 -1.44 -4.33
C SER A 620 7.38 -2.72 -4.13
N PRO A 621 8.32 -3.04 -5.04
CA PRO A 621 9.20 -4.21 -4.90
C PRO A 621 9.98 -4.26 -3.59
N VAL A 622 10.19 -3.13 -2.91
CA VAL A 622 10.91 -3.09 -1.61
C VAL A 622 10.24 -3.96 -0.53
N PHE A 623 8.95 -4.25 -0.64
CA PHE A 623 8.21 -5.07 0.32
C PHE A 623 8.40 -6.59 0.12
N LYS A 624 9.07 -7.03 -0.95
CA LYS A 624 9.13 -8.47 -1.32
C LYS A 624 9.78 -9.34 -0.24
N LYS A 625 10.94 -8.94 0.29
CA LYS A 625 11.73 -9.66 1.33
C LYS A 625 10.97 -9.81 2.65
N SER A 626 10.31 -8.74 3.10
CA SER A 626 9.53 -8.71 4.35
C SER A 626 8.21 -9.45 4.22
N LEU A 627 7.46 -9.25 3.13
CA LEU A 627 6.19 -9.94 2.86
C LEU A 627 6.38 -11.46 2.86
N LEU A 628 7.32 -11.97 2.06
CA LEU A 628 7.58 -13.41 1.97
C LEU A 628 8.08 -14.01 3.29
N ARG A 629 8.71 -13.21 4.16
CA ARG A 629 9.09 -13.59 5.53
C ARG A 629 7.87 -13.68 6.46
N VAL A 630 6.95 -12.71 6.38
CA VAL A 630 5.71 -12.70 7.19
C VAL A 630 4.78 -13.84 6.78
N LEU A 631 4.57 -14.06 5.48
CA LEU A 631 3.73 -15.16 4.97
C LEU A 631 4.24 -16.55 5.38
N ASN A 632 5.54 -16.69 5.66
CA ASN A 632 6.14 -17.93 6.15
C ASN A 632 5.93 -18.16 7.66
N ARG A 633 5.39 -17.17 8.39
CA ARG A 633 5.10 -17.25 9.83
C ARG A 633 3.61 -17.42 10.15
N VAL A 634 2.72 -17.17 9.19
CA VAL A 634 1.27 -17.30 9.35
C VAL A 634 0.82 -18.59 8.66
N THR A 635 0.03 -19.40 9.37
CA THR A 635 -0.45 -20.71 8.91
C THR A 635 -1.96 -20.66 8.71
N ASP A 636 -2.42 -21.10 7.54
CA ASP A 636 -3.83 -21.37 7.27
C ASP A 636 -4.23 -22.67 7.99
N PRO A 637 -5.11 -22.62 9.01
CA PRO A 637 -5.49 -23.80 9.78
C PRO A 637 -6.46 -24.72 9.00
N LEU A 638 -7.11 -24.22 7.95
CA LEU A 638 -8.04 -24.97 7.11
C LEU A 638 -7.29 -25.72 6.00
N LYS A 639 -6.26 -25.08 5.42
CA LYS A 639 -5.38 -25.67 4.38
C LYS A 639 -4.15 -26.40 4.97
N ASN A 640 -3.88 -26.24 6.27
CA ASN A 640 -2.75 -26.80 7.03
C ASN A 640 -1.39 -26.56 6.34
N ALA A 641 -1.17 -25.31 5.93
CA ALA A 641 0.03 -24.84 5.24
C ALA A 641 0.29 -23.37 5.62
N THR A 642 1.54 -22.91 5.52
CA THR A 642 1.86 -21.48 5.62
C THR A 642 1.26 -20.70 4.46
N LEU A 643 0.95 -19.42 4.67
CA LEU A 643 0.53 -18.55 3.57
C LEU A 643 1.61 -18.48 2.49
N ARG A 644 2.90 -18.63 2.85
CA ARG A 644 4.02 -18.72 1.90
C ARG A 644 3.99 -19.97 1.03
N GLU A 645 3.72 -21.14 1.60
CA GLU A 645 3.57 -22.38 0.80
C GLU A 645 2.37 -22.30 -0.16
N LEU A 646 1.27 -21.66 0.27
CA LEU A 646 0.10 -21.44 -0.58
C LEU A 646 0.37 -20.43 -1.70
N TRP A 647 1.09 -19.34 -1.38
CA TRP A 647 1.56 -18.32 -2.32
C TRP A 647 2.47 -18.93 -3.40
N ASP A 648 3.50 -19.68 -2.99
CA ASP A 648 4.42 -20.34 -3.91
C ASP A 648 3.71 -21.40 -4.77
N LYS A 649 2.73 -22.14 -4.21
CA LYS A 649 1.93 -23.14 -4.93
C LYS A 649 1.02 -22.53 -6.01
N ARG A 650 0.58 -21.28 -5.83
CA ARG A 650 -0.19 -20.53 -6.83
C ARG A 650 0.70 -19.78 -7.84
N GLU A 651 2.02 -19.89 -7.73
CA GLU A 651 3.00 -19.08 -8.48
C GLU A 651 2.74 -17.55 -8.31
N SER A 652 2.18 -17.15 -7.17
CA SER A 652 1.82 -15.77 -6.88
C SER A 652 3.06 -14.85 -6.82
N MET A 653 2.88 -13.61 -7.26
CA MET A 653 3.92 -12.58 -7.23
C MET A 653 3.37 -11.30 -6.62
N LEU A 654 4.27 -10.47 -6.06
CA LEU A 654 3.93 -9.13 -5.62
C LEU A 654 3.59 -8.31 -6.87
N MET A 655 2.31 -7.95 -7.02
CA MET A 655 1.83 -7.15 -8.14
C MET A 655 2.28 -5.69 -7.96
N GLY A 656 2.20 -4.86 -9.01
CA GLY A 656 2.33 -3.42 -8.83
C GLY A 656 0.97 -2.80 -8.46
N LEU A 657 0.99 -1.57 -7.95
CA LEU A 657 -0.23 -0.85 -7.60
C LEU A 657 -0.91 -0.25 -8.84
N GLY A 658 -2.24 -0.20 -8.80
CA GLY A 658 -3.10 0.43 -9.82
C GLY A 658 -3.51 1.82 -9.37
N ALA A 659 -4.77 2.21 -9.62
CA ALA A 659 -5.35 3.45 -9.10
C ALA A 659 -6.54 3.26 -8.14
N GLY A 660 -6.79 2.04 -7.66
CA GLY A 660 -8.07 1.67 -7.04
C GLY A 660 -8.08 1.53 -5.52
N SER A 661 -7.30 2.33 -4.77
CA SER A 661 -7.42 2.51 -3.31
C SER A 661 -6.47 3.63 -2.83
N ASP A 662 -6.55 4.00 -1.55
CA ASP A 662 -5.88 5.15 -0.89
C ASP A 662 -4.35 5.28 -1.11
N TYR A 663 -3.66 4.20 -1.49
CA TYR A 663 -2.20 4.20 -1.71
C TYR A 663 -1.73 5.11 -2.85
N VAL A 664 -2.63 5.52 -3.77
CA VAL A 664 -2.29 6.32 -4.96
C VAL A 664 -1.59 7.62 -4.58
N ALA A 665 -2.16 8.40 -3.65
CA ALA A 665 -1.57 9.67 -3.26
C ALA A 665 -0.21 9.48 -2.57
N PHE A 666 -0.08 8.45 -1.72
CA PHE A 666 1.17 8.10 -1.06
C PHE A 666 2.28 7.74 -2.06
N GLN A 667 2.02 6.82 -3.00
CA GLN A 667 3.05 6.39 -3.96
C GLN A 667 3.29 7.41 -5.08
N ASP A 668 2.24 7.85 -5.77
CA ASP A 668 2.38 8.56 -7.03
C ASP A 668 2.63 10.07 -6.87
N MET A 669 2.22 10.66 -5.74
CA MET A 669 2.33 12.11 -5.47
C MET A 669 3.41 12.42 -4.41
N ALA A 670 3.40 11.68 -3.29
CA ALA A 670 4.36 11.85 -2.19
C ALA A 670 5.62 10.97 -2.31
N GLY A 671 5.62 9.92 -3.14
CA GLY A 671 6.78 9.03 -3.29
C GLY A 671 7.09 8.23 -2.02
N THR A 672 6.05 7.87 -1.26
CA THR A 672 6.11 6.98 -0.10
C THR A 672 5.86 5.55 -0.56
N SER A 673 6.84 4.66 -0.37
CA SER A 673 6.74 3.25 -0.72
C SER A 673 5.48 2.62 -0.11
N SER A 674 4.59 2.11 -0.97
CA SER A 674 3.27 1.61 -0.58
C SER A 674 3.10 0.11 -0.82
N LEU A 675 2.29 -0.54 0.03
CA LEU A 675 1.89 -1.94 -0.08
C LEU A 675 0.41 -2.09 0.29
N ASP A 676 -0.36 -2.74 -0.58
CA ASP A 676 -1.75 -3.13 -0.37
C ASP A 676 -1.89 -4.67 -0.40
N PHE A 677 -2.64 -5.24 0.54
CA PHE A 677 -2.72 -6.70 0.68
C PHE A 677 -4.00 -7.16 1.39
N GLY A 678 -4.42 -8.39 1.09
CA GLY A 678 -5.67 -8.97 1.60
C GLY A 678 -5.87 -10.40 1.11
N PHE A 679 -7.05 -10.96 1.32
CA PHE A 679 -7.47 -12.23 0.74
C PHE A 679 -8.49 -12.01 -0.37
N GLU A 680 -8.17 -12.47 -1.58
CA GLU A 680 -9.05 -12.45 -2.74
C GLU A 680 -9.69 -13.83 -3.01
N GLY A 681 -10.62 -13.86 -3.97
CA GLY A 681 -11.32 -15.06 -4.38
C GLY A 681 -12.43 -14.76 -5.39
N PRO A 682 -13.45 -15.63 -5.51
CA PRO A 682 -14.60 -15.35 -6.35
C PRO A 682 -15.34 -14.10 -5.89
N LYS A 683 -15.81 -13.30 -6.86
CA LYS A 683 -16.57 -12.06 -6.66
C LYS A 683 -17.61 -12.19 -5.56
N PHE A 684 -17.70 -11.16 -4.74
CA PHE A 684 -18.75 -10.89 -3.76
C PHE A 684 -19.74 -9.86 -4.34
N PRO A 685 -20.89 -9.57 -3.72
CA PRO A 685 -21.90 -8.66 -4.29
C PRO A 685 -21.51 -7.19 -4.06
N TYR A 686 -20.39 -6.81 -4.67
CA TYR A 686 -19.65 -5.56 -4.54
C TYR A 686 -20.50 -4.30 -4.80
N HIS A 687 -20.35 -3.30 -3.92
CA HIS A 687 -21.06 -2.01 -3.90
C HIS A 687 -22.61 -2.11 -3.92
N SER A 688 -23.15 -3.24 -3.47
CA SER A 688 -24.59 -3.51 -3.39
C SER A 688 -25.05 -3.62 -1.94
N ALA A 689 -26.35 -3.51 -1.67
CA ALA A 689 -26.90 -3.74 -0.33
C ALA A 689 -26.70 -5.19 0.16
N PHE A 690 -26.37 -6.12 -0.74
CA PHE A 690 -26.07 -7.52 -0.39
C PHE A 690 -24.67 -7.73 0.20
N ASP A 691 -23.77 -6.73 0.15
CA ASP A 691 -22.51 -6.76 0.91
C ASP A 691 -22.74 -6.33 2.36
N ASN A 692 -23.19 -7.29 3.17
CA ASN A 692 -23.68 -7.07 4.54
C ASN A 692 -23.18 -8.14 5.53
N PHE A 693 -23.47 -7.93 6.82
CA PHE A 693 -22.98 -8.79 7.91
C PHE A 693 -23.33 -10.26 7.72
N GLU A 694 -24.60 -10.54 7.39
CA GLU A 694 -25.10 -11.90 7.23
C GLU A 694 -24.36 -12.60 6.09
N TRP A 695 -24.17 -11.93 4.94
CA TRP A 695 -23.37 -12.47 3.85
C TRP A 695 -21.91 -12.75 4.27
N MET A 696 -21.26 -11.81 4.96
CA MET A 696 -19.87 -11.99 5.38
C MET A 696 -19.71 -13.15 6.38
N SER A 697 -20.63 -13.27 7.33
CA SER A 697 -20.58 -14.27 8.41
C SER A 697 -21.02 -15.67 7.96
N GLU A 698 -21.88 -15.81 6.95
CA GLU A 698 -22.36 -17.11 6.44
C GLU A 698 -21.61 -17.60 5.19
N ILE A 699 -21.14 -16.68 4.34
CA ILE A 699 -20.59 -16.98 3.00
C ILE A 699 -19.19 -16.38 2.78
N GLY A 700 -18.92 -15.18 3.29
CA GLY A 700 -17.67 -14.44 3.11
C GLY A 700 -16.45 -15.12 3.74
N ASP A 701 -16.40 -15.13 5.08
CA ASP A 701 -15.42 -15.80 5.94
C ASP A 701 -16.10 -16.36 7.21
N PRO A 702 -16.75 -17.54 7.12
CA PRO A 702 -17.45 -18.14 8.25
C PRO A 702 -16.55 -18.41 9.45
N GLY A 703 -16.79 -17.68 10.54
CA GLY A 703 -15.97 -17.72 11.76
C GLY A 703 -14.74 -16.80 11.73
N PHE A 704 -14.65 -15.86 10.78
CA PHE A 704 -13.65 -14.77 10.74
C PHE A 704 -12.19 -15.26 10.80
N THR A 705 -11.91 -16.43 10.19
CA THR A 705 -10.60 -17.08 10.27
C THR A 705 -9.58 -16.40 9.36
N TYR A 706 -9.99 -15.99 8.15
CA TYR A 706 -9.13 -15.25 7.24
C TYR A 706 -8.90 -13.82 7.72
N HIS A 707 -9.90 -13.17 8.34
CA HIS A 707 -9.69 -11.87 8.98
C HIS A 707 -8.68 -11.94 10.14
N GLN A 708 -8.79 -12.97 11.00
CA GLN A 708 -7.82 -13.18 12.08
C GLN A 708 -6.41 -13.39 11.52
N MET A 709 -6.25 -14.16 10.44
CA MET A 709 -4.96 -14.33 9.78
C MET A 709 -4.42 -13.02 9.19
N LEU A 710 -5.29 -12.18 8.61
CA LEU A 710 -4.84 -10.89 8.09
C LEU A 710 -4.40 -9.94 9.21
N ALA A 711 -5.10 -9.92 10.35
CA ALA A 711 -4.67 -9.17 11.53
C ALA A 711 -3.24 -9.56 11.97
N GLN A 712 -2.90 -10.86 11.89
CA GLN A 712 -1.53 -11.32 12.15
C GLN A 712 -0.54 -10.85 11.09
N VAL A 713 -0.88 -10.96 9.79
CA VAL A 713 -0.01 -10.50 8.69
C VAL A 713 0.26 -8.99 8.82
N TRP A 714 -0.78 -8.19 9.02
CA TRP A 714 -0.69 -6.74 9.12
C TRP A 714 0.14 -6.31 10.34
N ALA A 715 -0.15 -6.87 11.53
CA ALA A 715 0.62 -6.58 12.73
C ALA A 715 2.11 -6.99 12.60
N LEU A 716 2.39 -8.12 11.95
CA LEU A 716 3.78 -8.55 11.68
C LEU A 716 4.49 -7.64 10.67
N LEU A 717 3.80 -7.16 9.63
CA LEU A 717 4.38 -6.20 8.68
C LEU A 717 4.68 -4.86 9.36
N ILE A 718 3.77 -4.34 10.18
CA ILE A 718 3.99 -3.12 10.97
C ILE A 718 5.23 -3.28 11.87
N LEU A 719 5.38 -4.42 12.57
CA LEU A 719 6.58 -4.70 13.39
C LEU A 719 7.87 -4.79 12.55
N GLU A 720 7.83 -5.39 11.36
CA GLU A 720 9.01 -5.47 10.50
C GLU A 720 9.52 -4.08 10.07
N TYR A 721 8.65 -3.06 9.97
CA TYR A 721 9.03 -1.68 9.61
C TYR A 721 9.28 -0.76 10.81
N ALA A 722 8.46 -0.87 11.86
CA ALA A 722 8.51 0.02 13.02
C ALA A 722 9.53 -0.41 14.09
N ASP A 723 9.86 -1.70 14.20
CA ASP A 723 10.63 -2.24 15.35
C ASP A 723 12.01 -2.85 14.97
N ARG A 724 12.36 -2.92 13.67
CA ARG A 724 13.69 -3.39 13.22
C ARG A 724 14.71 -2.25 13.15
N LEU A 725 15.92 -2.52 13.66
CA LEU A 725 17.06 -1.59 13.62
C LEU A 725 17.40 -1.16 12.18
N VAL A 726 17.62 -2.13 11.29
CA VAL A 726 17.75 -1.94 9.83
C VAL A 726 16.41 -2.24 9.18
N MET A 727 15.93 -1.32 8.34
CA MET A 727 14.66 -1.44 7.62
C MET A 727 14.73 -2.57 6.58
N PRO A 728 13.76 -3.48 6.50
CA PRO A 728 13.84 -4.68 5.65
C PRO A 728 13.39 -4.44 4.19
N PHE A 729 13.75 -3.29 3.60
CA PHE A 729 13.46 -2.99 2.19
C PHE A 729 14.38 -3.78 1.25
N ASP A 730 13.82 -4.23 0.12
CA ASP A 730 14.49 -5.09 -0.87
C ASP A 730 14.88 -4.28 -2.11
N ILE A 731 16.01 -3.59 -2.04
CA ILE A 731 16.51 -2.74 -3.12
C ILE A 731 16.96 -3.58 -4.34
N ALA A 732 17.53 -4.77 -4.13
CA ALA A 732 17.76 -5.73 -5.23
C ALA A 732 16.48 -6.13 -5.96
N ALA A 733 15.37 -6.39 -5.26
CA ALA A 733 14.08 -6.66 -5.91
C ALA A 733 13.59 -5.45 -6.70
N TYR A 734 13.76 -4.23 -6.20
CA TYR A 734 13.44 -3.01 -6.97
C TYR A 734 14.28 -2.89 -8.23
N SER A 735 15.59 -3.14 -8.15
CA SER A 735 16.47 -3.14 -9.32
C SER A 735 16.07 -4.19 -10.35
N ALA A 736 15.75 -5.41 -9.92
CA ALA A 736 15.29 -6.48 -10.83
C ALA A 736 13.96 -6.12 -11.51
N SER A 737 13.00 -5.55 -10.76
CA SER A 737 11.72 -5.09 -11.30
C SER A 737 11.90 -3.95 -12.29
N LEU A 738 12.74 -2.95 -11.99
CA LEU A 738 12.99 -1.81 -12.87
C LEU A 738 13.63 -2.23 -14.21
N ILE A 739 14.48 -3.28 -14.21
CA ILE A 739 14.98 -3.91 -15.45
C ILE A 739 13.84 -4.54 -16.24
N ALA A 740 12.98 -5.33 -15.58
CA ALA A 740 11.84 -5.98 -16.23
C ALA A 740 10.85 -4.97 -16.82
N TRP A 741 10.54 -3.88 -16.10
CA TRP A 741 9.63 -2.83 -16.56
C TRP A 741 10.21 -2.01 -17.71
N ALA A 742 11.53 -1.77 -17.73
CA ALA A 742 12.18 -1.11 -18.88
C ALA A 742 12.14 -1.99 -20.15
N GLN A 743 12.26 -3.31 -19.99
CA GLN A 743 12.09 -4.27 -21.08
C GLN A 743 10.62 -4.37 -21.54
N ASP A 744 9.66 -4.36 -20.62
CA ASP A 744 8.23 -4.32 -20.96
C ASP A 744 7.85 -3.03 -21.70
N LEU A 745 8.37 -1.87 -21.26
CA LEU A 745 8.20 -0.61 -21.96
C LEU A 745 8.76 -0.67 -23.39
N GLN A 746 9.93 -1.31 -23.60
CA GLN A 746 10.45 -1.52 -24.95
C GLN A 746 9.48 -2.36 -25.80
N ASN A 747 9.02 -3.52 -25.30
CA ASN A 747 8.07 -4.38 -26.01
C ASN A 747 6.76 -3.63 -26.33
N TYR A 748 6.25 -2.83 -25.39
CA TYR A 748 5.06 -2.00 -25.55
C TYR A 748 5.21 -1.00 -26.70
N VAL A 749 6.35 -0.29 -26.74
CA VAL A 749 6.63 0.71 -27.77
C VAL A 749 6.87 0.09 -29.14
N GLU A 750 7.53 -1.07 -29.21
CA GLU A 750 7.69 -1.85 -30.45
C GLU A 750 6.32 -2.27 -31.03
N ASN A 751 5.41 -2.76 -30.17
CA ASN A 751 4.04 -3.11 -30.55
C ASN A 751 3.19 -1.90 -31.01
N LYS A 752 3.50 -0.69 -30.54
CA LYS A 752 2.82 0.56 -30.94
C LYS A 752 3.42 1.21 -32.21
N GLY A 753 4.39 0.56 -32.86
CA GLY A 753 4.85 0.94 -34.20
C GLY A 753 6.11 1.82 -34.26
N SER A 754 6.98 1.75 -33.26
CA SER A 754 8.27 2.48 -33.22
C SER A 754 9.18 2.22 -34.43
N ASN A 755 8.97 1.09 -35.12
CA ASN A 755 9.73 0.67 -36.31
C ASN A 755 9.32 1.39 -37.62
N SER A 756 8.58 2.49 -37.52
CA SER A 756 8.26 3.36 -38.67
C SER A 756 9.43 4.30 -38.96
N GLU A 757 9.86 4.40 -40.22
CA GLU A 757 11.01 5.25 -40.60
C GLU A 757 10.75 6.72 -40.25
N GLY A 758 11.54 7.28 -39.31
CA GLY A 758 11.56 8.71 -38.98
C GLY A 758 11.25 9.08 -37.54
N ASN A 759 10.77 8.16 -36.69
CA ASN A 759 10.42 8.48 -35.30
C ASN A 759 11.69 8.66 -34.42
N PRO A 760 11.84 9.77 -33.68
CA PRO A 760 13.00 10.04 -32.84
C PRO A 760 12.90 9.30 -31.49
N TRP A 761 13.07 7.96 -31.48
CA TRP A 761 12.93 7.12 -30.29
C TRP A 761 14.19 6.29 -29.99
N SER A 762 14.58 6.22 -28.71
CA SER A 762 15.64 5.36 -28.18
C SER A 762 15.47 5.14 -26.68
N ILE A 763 15.30 3.86 -26.30
CA ILE A 763 15.22 3.39 -24.90
C ILE A 763 16.59 3.41 -24.17
N GLU A 764 17.69 3.59 -24.91
CA GLU A 764 19.06 3.44 -24.40
C GLU A 764 19.39 4.29 -23.16
N PRO A 765 18.99 5.59 -23.05
CA PRO A 765 19.27 6.39 -21.86
C PRO A 765 18.65 5.80 -20.58
N LEU A 766 17.43 5.25 -20.68
CA LEU A 766 16.75 4.58 -19.59
C LEU A 766 17.44 3.25 -19.26
N ARG A 767 17.81 2.47 -20.29
CA ARG A 767 18.55 1.20 -20.10
C ARG A 767 19.87 1.42 -19.35
N GLU A 768 20.63 2.46 -19.69
CA GLU A 768 21.83 2.85 -18.93
C GLU A 768 21.52 3.23 -17.48
N ALA A 769 20.47 4.04 -17.26
CA ALA A 769 20.09 4.50 -15.91
C ALA A 769 19.73 3.33 -14.99
N VAL A 770 18.96 2.38 -15.50
CA VAL A 770 18.54 1.19 -14.76
C VAL A 770 19.73 0.24 -14.51
N LEU A 771 20.66 0.11 -15.46
CA LEU A 771 21.90 -0.67 -15.27
C LEU A 771 22.84 -0.03 -14.24
N GLN A 772 22.94 1.31 -14.21
CA GLN A 772 23.69 2.02 -13.16
C GLN A 772 23.05 1.78 -11.79
N PHE A 773 21.73 1.91 -11.67
CA PHE A 773 21.01 1.59 -10.45
C PHE A 773 21.24 0.15 -9.99
N ALA A 774 21.29 -0.81 -10.91
CA ALA A 774 21.63 -2.19 -10.59
C ALA A 774 23.08 -2.39 -10.10
N VAL A 775 24.01 -1.46 -10.34
CA VAL A 775 25.36 -1.47 -9.73
C VAL A 775 25.31 -0.84 -8.34
N ASP A 776 24.69 0.34 -8.23
CA ASP A 776 24.61 1.13 -7.00
C ASP A 776 23.82 0.39 -5.91
N ALA A 777 22.71 -0.28 -6.25
CA ALA A 777 21.94 -1.14 -5.36
C ALA A 777 22.81 -2.22 -4.70
N ARG A 778 23.61 -2.95 -5.50
CA ARG A 778 24.54 -3.99 -5.02
C ARG A 778 25.73 -3.44 -4.23
N GLN A 779 26.01 -2.14 -4.33
CA GLN A 779 26.97 -1.46 -3.45
C GLN A 779 26.31 -1.07 -2.13
N PHE A 780 25.08 -0.58 -2.17
CA PHE A 780 24.30 -0.16 -1.01
C PHE A 780 24.03 -1.33 -0.04
N GLU A 781 23.64 -2.50 -0.55
CA GLU A 781 23.34 -3.69 0.27
C GLU A 781 24.53 -4.21 1.08
N LYS A 782 25.78 -4.03 0.61
CA LYS A 782 26.99 -4.46 1.34
C LYS A 782 27.16 -3.77 2.68
N TRP A 783 26.56 -2.58 2.84
CA TRP A 783 26.59 -1.89 4.12
C TRP A 783 25.82 -2.67 5.20
N GLU A 784 24.74 -3.39 4.85
CA GLU A 784 24.03 -4.27 5.79
C GLU A 784 24.95 -5.41 6.28
N ASP A 785 25.67 -6.07 5.36
CA ASP A 785 26.62 -7.15 5.69
C ASP A 785 27.75 -6.67 6.63
N GLU A 786 28.28 -5.46 6.38
CA GLU A 786 29.32 -4.84 7.21
C GLU A 786 28.80 -4.45 8.60
N TRP A 787 27.58 -3.87 8.66
CA TRP A 787 26.93 -3.53 9.92
C TRP A 787 26.62 -4.78 10.76
N ASP A 788 26.07 -5.84 10.16
CA ASP A 788 25.80 -7.11 10.82
C ASP A 788 27.10 -7.75 11.36
N ALA A 789 28.18 -7.75 10.55
CA ALA A 789 29.47 -8.28 10.98
C ALA A 789 30.07 -7.53 12.18
N ILE A 790 29.89 -6.21 12.25
CA ILE A 790 30.39 -5.37 13.36
C ILE A 790 29.48 -5.50 14.59
N VAL A 791 28.16 -5.33 14.45
CA VAL A 791 27.24 -5.24 15.59
C VAL A 791 26.88 -6.63 16.11
N LEU A 792 26.44 -7.56 15.26
CA LEU A 792 26.10 -8.92 15.69
C LEU A 792 27.36 -9.72 16.05
N GLY A 793 28.42 -9.60 15.25
CA GLY A 793 29.73 -10.17 15.55
C GLY A 793 30.39 -9.59 16.81
N GLY A 794 30.11 -8.31 17.12
CA GLY A 794 30.54 -7.62 18.33
C GLY A 794 29.71 -7.91 19.59
N GLY A 795 28.74 -8.84 19.53
CA GLY A 795 27.89 -9.20 20.67
C GLY A 795 26.68 -8.28 20.90
N GLY A 796 26.20 -7.62 19.86
CA GLY A 796 25.00 -6.76 19.89
C GLY A 796 25.26 -5.32 20.35
N PHE A 797 26.52 -4.88 20.44
CA PHE A 797 26.86 -3.51 20.80
C PHE A 797 26.96 -2.60 19.56
N GLU A 798 26.07 -1.62 19.46
CA GLU A 798 26.13 -0.55 18.47
C GLU A 798 26.68 0.73 19.10
N SER A 799 27.64 1.40 18.44
CA SER A 799 28.13 2.70 18.88
C SER A 799 27.22 3.83 18.40
N SER A 800 27.22 4.99 19.06
CA SER A 800 26.40 6.14 18.64
C SER A 800 26.69 6.60 17.20
N ILE A 801 27.92 6.44 16.73
CA ILE A 801 28.33 6.73 15.34
C ILE A 801 27.70 5.71 14.38
N LEU A 802 27.78 4.41 14.69
CA LEU A 802 27.17 3.35 13.87
C LEU A 802 25.64 3.48 13.83
N SER A 803 25.00 3.81 14.94
CA SER A 803 23.56 4.10 15.02
C SER A 803 23.16 5.27 14.12
N ALA A 804 23.91 6.38 14.13
CA ALA A 804 23.66 7.50 13.22
C ALA A 804 23.83 7.10 11.73
N HIS A 805 24.85 6.30 11.40
CA HIS A 805 25.01 5.75 10.05
C HIS A 805 23.85 4.82 9.65
N ARG A 806 23.34 4.00 10.58
CA ARG A 806 22.17 3.13 10.36
C ARG A 806 20.90 3.93 10.12
N GLN A 807 20.62 4.94 10.92
CA GLN A 807 19.46 5.82 10.75
C GLN A 807 19.54 6.57 9.41
N SER A 808 20.73 7.03 9.01
CA SER A 808 20.99 7.60 7.68
C SER A 808 20.81 6.60 6.53
N HIS A 809 21.28 5.35 6.70
CA HIS A 809 21.08 4.27 5.73
C HIS A 809 19.60 3.94 5.54
N ASN A 810 18.84 3.74 6.63
CA ASN A 810 17.38 3.55 6.60
C ASN A 810 16.67 4.71 5.88
N THR A 811 17.04 5.96 6.19
CA THR A 811 16.42 7.15 5.57
C THR A 811 16.70 7.23 4.06
N ARG A 812 17.93 6.91 3.62
CA ARG A 812 18.25 6.85 2.18
C ARG A 812 17.49 5.73 1.45
N MET A 813 17.24 4.61 2.14
CA MET A 813 16.49 3.49 1.59
C MET A 813 15.00 3.81 1.46
N ALA A 814 14.40 4.45 2.48
CA ALA A 814 13.01 4.88 2.50
C ALA A 814 12.74 5.96 1.45
N ASN A 815 13.58 7.00 1.40
CA ASN A 815 13.39 8.15 0.51
C ASN A 815 13.77 7.87 -0.96
N PHE A 816 14.04 6.60 -1.34
CA PHE A 816 14.42 6.23 -2.69
C PHE A 816 13.30 6.50 -3.71
N GLU A 817 12.05 6.10 -3.43
CA GLU A 817 10.89 6.42 -4.28
C GLU A 817 10.61 7.93 -4.30
N THR A 818 10.82 8.63 -3.19
CA THR A 818 10.75 10.10 -3.15
C THR A 818 11.76 10.77 -4.09
N HIS A 819 12.91 10.14 -4.31
CA HIS A 819 13.91 10.63 -5.27
C HIS A 819 13.61 10.27 -6.73
N LEU A 820 12.58 9.45 -6.99
CA LEU A 820 12.03 9.17 -8.32
C LEU A 820 10.88 10.14 -8.70
N LEU A 821 10.57 11.15 -7.86
CA LEU A 821 9.58 12.17 -8.19
C LEU A 821 10.15 13.26 -9.11
N ASP A 822 9.34 13.65 -10.10
CA ASP A 822 9.57 14.83 -10.93
C ASP A 822 9.07 16.11 -10.23
N LEU A 823 9.88 16.64 -9.32
CA LEU A 823 9.59 17.84 -8.51
C LEU A 823 9.96 19.17 -9.19
N GLU A 824 10.29 19.16 -10.48
CA GLU A 824 10.53 20.40 -11.24
C GLU A 824 9.23 21.22 -11.39
N GLU A 825 9.33 22.52 -11.65
CA GLU A 825 8.16 23.36 -11.88
C GLU A 825 7.39 22.89 -13.13
N GLY A 826 6.09 22.59 -12.96
CA GLY A 826 5.29 21.94 -14.01
C GLY A 826 5.65 20.47 -14.28
N GLY A 827 6.53 19.87 -13.47
CA GLY A 827 6.88 18.45 -13.52
C GLY A 827 5.74 17.54 -13.08
N GLY A 828 5.89 16.24 -13.33
CA GLY A 828 4.83 15.24 -13.23
C GLY A 828 4.34 14.78 -14.61
N ILE A 829 3.35 13.89 -14.64
CA ILE A 829 2.79 13.41 -15.90
C ILE A 829 2.22 14.61 -16.69
N PRO A 830 2.53 14.78 -17.99
CA PRO A 830 1.98 15.87 -18.79
C PRO A 830 0.45 15.92 -18.73
N ASN A 831 -0.10 17.10 -18.45
CA ASN A 831 -1.53 17.37 -18.23
C ASN A 831 -2.18 16.66 -17.02
N ARG A 832 -1.42 15.91 -16.21
CA ARG A 832 -1.86 15.20 -15.00
C ARG A 832 -0.85 15.38 -13.87
N THR A 833 -0.53 16.64 -13.57
CA THR A 833 0.66 17.01 -12.78
C THR A 833 0.56 16.75 -11.27
N GLN A 834 -0.56 16.24 -10.75
CA GLN A 834 -0.61 15.65 -9.40
C GLN A 834 0.33 14.43 -9.30
N PHE A 835 0.32 13.55 -10.30
CA PHE A 835 1.17 12.36 -10.34
C PHE A 835 2.62 12.75 -10.70
N LYS A 836 3.53 12.58 -9.75
CA LYS A 836 4.95 12.99 -9.84
C LYS A 836 5.92 11.83 -10.07
N HIS A 837 5.57 10.60 -9.71
CA HIS A 837 6.51 9.47 -9.68
C HIS A 837 6.85 8.95 -11.10
N VAL A 838 8.11 9.03 -11.56
CA VAL A 838 8.42 8.72 -12.97
C VAL A 838 8.25 7.24 -13.37
N VAL A 839 8.15 6.34 -12.39
CA VAL A 839 7.98 4.89 -12.62
C VAL A 839 6.54 4.42 -12.38
N PHE A 840 5.79 5.09 -11.51
CA PHE A 840 4.45 4.67 -11.06
C PHE A 840 3.40 5.72 -11.44
N GLY A 841 2.13 5.41 -11.29
CA GLY A 841 1.04 6.28 -11.68
C GLY A 841 0.08 5.65 -12.70
N PRO A 842 -1.20 6.03 -12.67
CA PRO A 842 -2.18 5.54 -13.61
C PRO A 842 -1.82 5.90 -15.05
N GLN A 843 -2.07 4.98 -15.99
CA GLN A 843 -2.19 5.32 -17.41
C GLN A 843 -3.55 5.98 -17.68
N LEU A 844 -3.58 6.94 -18.61
CA LEU A 844 -4.75 7.80 -18.88
C LEU A 844 -6.08 7.03 -19.10
N TYR A 845 -6.04 5.88 -19.77
CA TYR A 845 -7.24 5.07 -20.11
C TYR A 845 -7.29 3.67 -19.47
N SER A 846 -6.46 3.42 -18.44
CA SER A 846 -6.33 2.09 -17.82
C SER A 846 -7.01 1.98 -16.44
N GLY A 847 -7.21 3.10 -15.75
CA GLY A 847 -7.94 3.15 -14.47
C GLY A 847 -7.28 2.27 -13.41
N TYR A 848 -7.89 1.12 -13.13
CA TYR A 848 -7.45 0.19 -12.09
C TYR A 848 -6.21 -0.65 -12.44
N GLU A 849 -5.84 -0.83 -13.71
CA GLU A 849 -4.74 -1.74 -14.04
C GLU A 849 -3.36 -1.12 -13.73
N THR A 850 -2.46 -1.96 -13.21
CA THR A 850 -1.06 -1.60 -12.97
C THR A 850 -0.37 -1.17 -14.26
N SER A 851 0.39 -0.06 -14.22
CA SER A 851 1.28 0.29 -15.31
C SER A 851 2.55 1.01 -14.84
N PHE A 852 3.59 0.97 -15.67
CA PHE A 852 4.90 1.54 -15.34
C PHE A 852 5.37 2.51 -16.42
N PHE A 853 6.02 3.59 -15.99
CA PHE A 853 6.45 4.72 -16.83
C PHE A 853 5.30 5.42 -17.59
N PRO A 854 4.21 5.85 -16.91
CA PRO A 854 3.05 6.46 -17.58
C PRO A 854 3.40 7.73 -18.36
N PHE A 855 4.38 8.51 -17.88
CA PHE A 855 5.00 9.67 -18.58
C PHE A 855 5.37 9.37 -20.03
N ILE A 856 5.84 8.15 -20.29
CA ILE A 856 6.31 7.69 -21.59
C ILE A 856 5.16 7.01 -22.34
N ARG A 857 4.39 6.14 -21.67
CA ARG A 857 3.28 5.40 -22.30
C ARG A 857 2.20 6.33 -22.85
N ASP A 858 1.78 7.34 -22.10
CA ASP A 858 0.78 8.31 -22.53
C ASP A 858 1.22 9.06 -23.79
N ALA A 859 2.49 9.49 -23.86
CA ALA A 859 3.04 10.17 -25.03
C ALA A 859 3.07 9.25 -26.27
N ILE A 860 3.39 7.96 -26.07
CA ILE A 860 3.35 6.93 -27.13
C ILE A 860 1.90 6.65 -27.58
N GLU A 861 0.93 6.63 -26.65
CA GLU A 861 -0.50 6.51 -26.99
C GLU A 861 -1.01 7.70 -27.79
N ALA A 862 -0.60 8.91 -27.42
CA ALA A 862 -0.86 10.15 -28.14
C ALA A 862 -0.08 10.27 -29.47
N ARG A 863 0.84 9.34 -29.75
CA ARG A 863 1.77 9.34 -30.90
C ARG A 863 2.74 10.54 -30.93
N ASP A 864 2.96 11.18 -29.79
CA ASP A 864 3.96 12.23 -29.62
C ASP A 864 5.32 11.60 -29.28
N TRP A 865 6.04 11.19 -30.33
CA TRP A 865 7.34 10.55 -30.22
C TRP A 865 8.44 11.51 -29.70
N GLU A 866 8.31 12.82 -29.96
CA GLU A 866 9.26 13.82 -29.46
C GLU A 866 9.12 14.00 -27.94
N LEU A 867 7.88 14.11 -27.44
CA LEU A 867 7.60 14.12 -26.01
C LEU A 867 8.00 12.80 -25.36
N ALA A 868 7.67 11.65 -25.95
CA ALA A 868 8.04 10.34 -25.41
C ALA A 868 9.56 10.22 -25.22
N GLN A 869 10.36 10.65 -26.20
CA GLN A 869 11.82 10.63 -26.08
C GLN A 869 12.35 11.63 -25.05
N LYS A 870 11.75 12.82 -24.95
CA LYS A 870 12.08 13.78 -23.88
C LYS A 870 11.82 13.17 -22.50
N GLN A 871 10.71 12.44 -22.34
CA GLN A 871 10.37 11.77 -21.08
C GLN A 871 11.26 10.56 -20.77
N VAL A 872 11.74 9.81 -21.78
CA VAL A 872 12.79 8.78 -21.58
C VAL A 872 14.04 9.39 -20.96
N VAL A 873 14.54 10.50 -21.52
CA VAL A 873 15.75 11.17 -21.01
C VAL A 873 15.52 11.71 -19.61
N LYS A 874 14.39 12.38 -19.36
CA LYS A 874 14.05 12.92 -18.03
C LYS A 874 13.95 11.83 -16.97
N THR A 875 13.26 10.73 -17.28
CA THR A 875 13.12 9.54 -16.42
C THR A 875 14.48 8.92 -16.11
N ALA A 876 15.34 8.77 -17.13
CA ALA A 876 16.69 8.25 -16.98
C ALA A 876 17.56 9.12 -16.05
N ASP A 877 17.50 10.44 -16.20
CA ASP A 877 18.25 11.38 -15.36
C ASP A 877 17.73 11.37 -13.90
N ILE A 878 16.42 11.28 -13.69
CA ILE A 878 15.81 11.14 -12.36
C ILE A 878 16.27 9.84 -11.68
N ILE A 879 16.24 8.70 -12.38
CA ILE A 879 16.76 7.42 -11.86
C ILE A 879 18.27 7.53 -11.54
N LYS A 880 19.08 8.13 -12.43
CA LYS A 880 20.53 8.39 -12.20
C LYS A 880 20.78 9.36 -11.02
N ARG A 881 19.84 10.24 -10.67
CA ARG A 881 19.89 11.10 -9.46
C ARG A 881 19.52 10.33 -8.20
N ALA A 882 18.41 9.58 -8.22
CA ALA A 882 17.96 8.74 -7.09
C ALA A 882 19.02 7.70 -6.70
N SER A 883 19.60 7.03 -7.69
CA SER A 883 20.66 6.03 -7.52
C SER A 883 21.89 6.57 -6.77
N ARG A 884 22.36 7.77 -7.13
CA ARG A 884 23.50 8.43 -6.47
C ARG A 884 23.18 8.83 -5.03
N LYS A 885 22.01 9.41 -4.79
CA LYS A 885 21.55 9.76 -3.43
C LYS A 885 21.44 8.54 -2.52
N LEU A 886 21.00 7.39 -3.05
CA LEU A 886 20.93 6.13 -2.32
C LEU A 886 22.33 5.71 -1.81
N VAL A 887 23.35 5.65 -2.67
CA VAL A 887 24.72 5.31 -2.24
C VAL A 887 25.43 6.41 -1.46
N GLY A 888 24.95 7.66 -1.53
CA GLY A 888 25.46 8.81 -0.77
C GLY A 888 26.47 9.68 -1.53
N ASN A 889 26.34 9.75 -2.86
CA ASN A 889 27.17 10.52 -3.79
C ASN A 889 26.43 11.73 -4.40
#